data_AF-C2KU50-F1
#
_entry.id   AF-C2KU50-F1
#
_cell.length_a   1.000
_cell.length_b   1.000
_cell.length_c   1.000
_cell.angle_alpha   90.00
_cell.angle_beta   90.00
_cell.angle_gamma   90.00
#
_symmetry.space_group_name_H-M   'P 1'
#
loop_
_entity.id
_entity.type
_entity.pdbx_description
1 polymer ?
#
loop_
_entity_poly.entity_id
_entity_poly.type
_entity_poly.pdbx_seq_one_letter_code
_entity_poly.pdbx_strand_id
1 'polypeptide(L)'
;MEFPREFFYDEVRNGFYIPGIIKRIWAAQLEILDSIHKICKKNKIRYYADFGTLLGAVRENNFIAWDDDLDIMMLRDDFERFIKVVDKGLPKELKFTAVEVNKDSCSFISAVGITEMKYRDKILRKYHEFPYVTAVDIFIVDELAKDPADEAYRMEVLSMLGTMLNGIVHKKENTKIFQKELKAIEDLLQIKFDSDKPLEGQFYAIMDKVFQEFNGEGGDMLACMPFRMLHEEACFPKSAFAETIWLPFCNTKIPVPKDYDSVLRAKYGDYRRTVKAGGGHDYPCFKEYEEMLKAALEDKWAFDYCFSEEDLKHEKEPNFRDMILETWSYLEQKNKKIFENFMAGDFPLCLQLIGQMQEEAIVFGNAIEAKYGEGSETVSYLEKYCEALFISHQALVQALPLQEKAKEKKGPAGDFPAALWKDLQNSIQKPGSYLKKVKLSIEKEFKRVVLFLPSRLEQLKSFQALYEALSQMEDVECKIMPIPYYDRLGTGELSDMHYEGEEFKKYYPIIDYKNYDFAKERPDCVVLHTPYDEYNQVISVDPFFYSRNIKKYTNKLVYIPSFVTDEIDPKNEEDGKAFGNMEFYVTVPGLFHSDFTIVQSESMKKAYLAKISQFTNSDVRKQMVKKISGAGSCLFTDDEDKGSKSVISAFRRFLMKKEEYRI
;
A
#
# COMPACT_ATOMS: atom_id res chain seq x y z
N MET A 1 23.50 12.44 6.53
CA MET A 1 24.10 11.61 5.46
C MET A 1 23.32 11.83 4.17
N GLU A 2 23.66 11.12 3.09
CA GLU A 2 22.93 11.16 1.82
C GLU A 2 22.25 9.81 1.57
N PHE A 3 20.96 9.83 1.23
CA PHE A 3 20.18 8.66 0.84
C PHE A 3 19.65 8.88 -0.59
N PRO A 4 19.63 7.84 -1.46
CA PRO A 4 18.90 7.94 -2.71
C PRO A 4 17.41 8.11 -2.40
N ARG A 5 16.68 8.85 -3.22
CA ARG A 5 15.25 9.14 -3.03
C ARG A 5 14.41 7.86 -2.91
N GLU A 6 14.78 6.84 -3.68
CA GLU A 6 14.17 5.51 -3.71
C GLU A 6 14.31 4.76 -2.39
N PHE A 7 15.27 5.15 -1.52
CA PHE A 7 15.36 4.62 -0.16
C PHE A 7 14.08 4.86 0.63
N PHE A 8 13.35 5.96 0.39
CA PHE A 8 12.20 6.34 1.21
C PHE A 8 10.86 5.75 0.76
N TYR A 9 10.73 5.28 -0.48
CA TYR A 9 9.46 4.73 -0.98
C TYR A 9 9.11 3.38 -0.35
N ASP A 10 7.86 2.96 -0.42
CA ASP A 10 7.45 1.65 0.09
C ASP A 10 8.23 0.51 -0.61
N GLU A 11 8.59 -0.56 0.11
CA GLU A 11 9.17 -1.77 -0.50
C GLU A 11 8.59 -3.04 0.13
N VAL A 12 8.85 -4.20 -0.50
CA VAL A 12 8.77 -5.49 0.18
C VAL A 12 10.16 -6.10 0.29
N ARG A 13 10.54 -6.49 1.51
CA ARG A 13 11.78 -7.19 1.83
C ARG A 13 11.46 -8.43 2.65
N ASN A 14 12.03 -9.59 2.30
CA ASN A 14 11.81 -10.85 3.02
C ASN A 14 10.30 -11.16 3.24
N GLY A 15 9.49 -10.89 2.22
CA GLY A 15 8.03 -11.07 2.24
C GLY A 15 7.26 -10.12 3.14
N PHE A 16 7.90 -9.09 3.72
CA PHE A 16 7.28 -8.12 4.61
C PHE A 16 7.19 -6.73 3.93
N TYR A 17 6.02 -6.11 3.97
CA TYR A 17 5.81 -4.75 3.44
C TYR A 17 6.35 -3.71 4.41
N ILE A 18 7.28 -2.88 3.95
CA ILE A 18 7.90 -1.78 4.69
C ILE A 18 7.32 -0.46 4.16
N PRO A 19 6.44 0.22 4.92
CA PRO A 19 5.95 1.55 4.58
C PRO A 19 7.08 2.58 4.56
N GLY A 20 7.00 3.56 3.66
CA GLY A 20 8.03 4.60 3.55
C GLY A 20 8.30 5.39 4.85
N ILE A 21 7.30 5.52 5.73
CA ILE A 21 7.47 6.19 7.03
C ILE A 21 8.40 5.42 7.99
N ILE A 22 8.43 4.08 7.93
CA ILE A 22 9.42 3.25 8.66
C ILE A 22 10.84 3.57 8.17
N LYS A 23 11.00 3.81 6.87
CA LYS A 23 12.30 4.16 6.31
C LYS A 23 12.75 5.57 6.68
N ARG A 24 11.82 6.48 6.98
CA ARG A 24 12.13 7.81 7.54
C ARG A 24 12.66 7.73 8.97
N ILE A 25 12.08 6.91 9.84
CA ILE A 25 12.63 6.72 11.19
C ILE A 25 14.03 6.11 11.12
N TRP A 26 14.25 5.07 10.30
CA TRP A 26 15.58 4.50 10.06
C TRP A 26 16.62 5.55 9.61
N ALA A 27 16.27 6.43 8.66
CA ALA A 27 17.17 7.50 8.21
C ALA A 27 17.42 8.55 9.30
N ALA A 28 16.40 8.93 10.08
CA ALA A 28 16.53 9.85 11.21
C ALA A 28 17.44 9.29 12.32
N GLN A 29 17.27 8.01 12.66
CA GLN A 29 18.12 7.29 13.62
C GLN A 29 19.55 7.17 13.14
N LEU A 30 19.79 6.91 11.85
CA LEU A 30 21.15 6.92 11.29
C LEU A 30 21.81 8.31 11.37
N GLU A 31 21.05 9.42 11.28
CA GLU A 31 21.57 10.79 11.46
C GLU A 31 21.90 11.11 12.92
N ILE A 32 21.13 10.54 13.85
CA ILE A 32 21.42 10.55 15.28
C ILE A 32 22.67 9.70 15.56
N LEU A 33 22.78 8.51 14.98
CA LEU A 33 23.92 7.60 15.12
C LEU A 33 25.21 8.23 14.59
N ASP A 34 25.19 8.95 13.46
CA ASP A 34 26.36 9.70 12.97
C ASP A 34 26.79 10.81 13.96
N SER A 35 25.83 11.43 14.65
CA SER A 35 26.13 12.40 15.72
C SER A 35 26.80 11.72 16.92
N ILE A 36 26.30 10.56 17.37
CA ILE A 36 26.92 9.73 18.43
C ILE A 36 28.32 9.28 17.98
N HIS A 37 28.44 8.75 16.77
CA HIS A 37 29.69 8.26 16.18
C HIS A 37 30.78 9.34 16.18
N LYS A 38 30.45 10.57 15.79
CA LYS A 38 31.38 11.72 15.82
C LYS A 38 31.88 12.02 17.24
N ILE A 39 31.00 11.97 18.24
CA ILE A 39 31.36 12.15 19.66
C ILE A 39 32.28 11.00 20.11
N CYS A 40 31.89 9.75 19.86
CA CYS A 40 32.63 8.56 20.27
C CYS A 40 34.03 8.53 19.63
N LYS A 41 34.12 8.73 18.31
CA LYS A 41 35.38 8.78 17.54
C LYS A 41 36.32 9.88 18.04
N LYS A 42 35.81 11.08 18.32
CA LYS A 42 36.61 12.20 18.86
C LYS A 42 37.21 11.88 20.24
N ASN A 43 36.46 11.18 21.08
CA ASN A 43 36.84 10.87 22.47
C ASN A 43 37.44 9.46 22.66
N LYS A 44 37.64 8.72 21.56
CA LYS A 44 38.10 7.31 21.53
C LYS A 44 37.23 6.36 22.36
N ILE A 45 35.93 6.59 22.36
CA ILE A 45 34.93 5.74 23.03
C ILE A 45 34.46 4.68 22.03
N ARG A 46 34.35 3.44 22.48
CA ARG A 46 33.77 2.34 21.68
C ARG A 46 32.29 2.19 21.95
N TYR A 47 31.57 1.84 20.90
CA TYR A 47 30.21 1.34 20.95
C TYR A 47 30.10 0.25 19.90
N TYR A 48 29.05 -0.56 19.98
CA TYR A 48 28.78 -1.66 19.07
C TYR A 48 27.29 -1.67 18.72
N ALA A 49 26.90 -2.17 17.55
CA ALA A 49 25.48 -2.48 17.29
C ALA A 49 24.98 -3.52 18.32
N ASP A 50 23.72 -3.43 18.71
CA ASP A 50 23.06 -4.43 19.55
C ASP A 50 21.73 -4.91 18.96
N PHE A 51 21.12 -5.91 19.59
CA PHE A 51 19.76 -6.41 19.35
C PHE A 51 19.36 -6.50 17.86
N GLY A 52 18.28 -5.84 17.45
CA GLY A 52 17.74 -5.90 16.09
C GLY A 52 18.70 -5.31 15.07
N THR A 53 19.40 -4.24 15.46
CA THR A 53 20.43 -3.57 14.64
C THR A 53 21.65 -4.47 14.36
N LEU A 54 22.15 -5.21 15.35
CA LEU A 54 23.25 -6.17 15.17
C LEU A 54 22.82 -7.35 14.31
N LEU A 55 21.61 -7.88 14.57
CA LEU A 55 21.05 -9.00 13.82
C LEU A 55 20.83 -8.61 12.34
N GLY A 56 20.31 -7.42 12.08
CA GLY A 56 20.15 -6.85 10.73
C GLY A 56 21.49 -6.61 10.03
N ALA A 57 22.48 -6.06 10.72
CA ALA A 57 23.84 -5.87 10.17
C ALA A 57 24.48 -7.21 9.74
N VAL A 58 24.26 -8.28 10.50
CA VAL A 58 24.84 -9.61 10.20
C VAL A 58 24.04 -10.39 9.14
N ARG A 59 22.70 -10.32 9.17
CA ARG A 59 21.83 -11.11 8.28
C ARG A 59 21.50 -10.42 6.97
N GLU A 60 21.31 -9.10 6.99
CA GLU A 60 20.70 -8.32 5.90
C GLU A 60 21.60 -7.17 5.41
N ASN A 61 22.70 -6.84 6.12
CA ASN A 61 23.51 -5.63 5.94
C ASN A 61 22.65 -4.34 6.00
N ASN A 62 21.53 -4.38 6.73
CA ASN A 62 20.46 -3.39 6.71
C ASN A 62 19.57 -3.57 7.96
N PHE A 63 18.60 -2.69 8.19
CA PHE A 63 17.55 -2.94 9.19
C PHE A 63 16.76 -4.21 8.85
N ILE A 64 16.24 -4.87 9.87
CA ILE A 64 15.28 -5.96 9.72
C ILE A 64 13.93 -5.34 9.30
N ALA A 65 13.20 -6.01 8.41
CA ALA A 65 12.01 -5.42 7.79
C ALA A 65 10.84 -5.10 8.76
N TRP A 66 10.78 -5.76 9.92
CA TRP A 66 9.73 -5.65 10.95
C TRP A 66 10.24 -5.03 12.27
N ASP A 67 11.25 -4.16 12.13
CA ASP A 67 12.04 -3.47 13.17
C ASP A 67 12.03 -1.97 12.84
N ASP A 68 11.99 -1.09 13.84
CA ASP A 68 11.95 0.37 13.64
C ASP A 68 12.76 1.19 14.66
N ASP A 69 13.46 0.52 15.56
CA ASP A 69 14.44 1.06 16.50
C ASP A 69 15.88 0.96 15.95
N LEU A 70 16.83 1.58 16.66
CA LEU A 70 18.26 1.47 16.38
C LEU A 70 19.02 1.34 17.69
N ASP A 71 19.53 0.14 17.92
CA ASP A 71 20.22 -0.25 19.15
C ASP A 71 21.73 -0.20 19.00
N ILE A 72 22.38 0.43 19.97
CA ILE A 72 23.79 0.26 20.23
C ILE A 72 24.02 -0.17 21.69
N MET A 73 25.16 -0.80 21.94
CA MET A 73 25.65 -1.08 23.28
C MET A 73 26.99 -0.40 23.55
N MET A 74 27.25 -0.11 24.82
CA MET A 74 28.54 0.34 25.34
C MET A 74 28.93 -0.50 26.57
N LEU A 75 30.20 -0.88 26.66
CA LEU A 75 30.76 -1.41 27.91
C LEU A 75 30.77 -0.29 28.95
N ARG A 76 30.57 -0.60 30.25
CA ARG A 76 30.45 0.43 31.32
C ARG A 76 31.54 1.50 31.27
N ASP A 77 32.82 1.13 31.15
CA ASP A 77 33.95 2.08 31.04
C ASP A 77 33.81 3.08 29.87
N ASP A 78 33.34 2.60 28.72
CA ASP A 78 33.14 3.41 27.51
C ASP A 78 31.89 4.30 27.67
N PHE A 79 30.81 3.79 28.29
CA PHE A 79 29.61 4.56 28.64
C PHE A 79 29.88 5.67 29.67
N GLU A 80 30.61 5.36 30.74
CA GLU A 80 31.07 6.31 31.75
C GLU A 80 31.90 7.46 31.17
N ARG A 81 32.62 7.21 30.07
CA ARG A 81 33.34 8.23 29.33
C ARG A 81 32.41 9.02 28.41
N PHE A 82 31.37 8.38 27.87
CA PHE A 82 30.35 9.00 27.03
C PHE A 82 29.50 10.03 27.80
N ILE A 83 28.97 9.68 28.98
CA ILE A 83 28.15 10.60 29.79
C ILE A 83 28.90 11.91 30.12
N LYS A 84 30.23 11.86 30.27
CA LYS A 84 31.09 13.02 30.59
C LYS A 84 31.29 13.98 29.41
N VAL A 85 30.96 13.58 28.18
CA VAL A 85 31.23 14.35 26.94
C VAL A 85 30.02 14.56 26.03
N VAL A 86 28.97 13.75 26.15
CA VAL A 86 27.82 13.72 25.21
C VAL A 86 27.09 15.06 25.11
N ASP A 87 26.68 15.65 26.23
CA ASP A 87 25.92 16.91 26.29
C ASP A 87 26.65 18.07 25.57
N LYS A 88 27.97 18.15 25.72
CA LYS A 88 28.83 19.16 25.05
C LYS A 88 29.07 18.88 23.57
N GLY A 89 28.79 17.67 23.11
CA GLY A 89 29.02 17.21 21.74
C GLY A 89 27.76 17.16 20.88
N LEU A 90 26.56 17.12 21.49
CA LEU A 90 25.30 16.98 20.76
C LEU A 90 24.87 18.27 20.03
N PRO A 91 24.19 18.14 18.87
CA PRO A 91 23.34 19.18 18.33
C PRO A 91 22.26 19.61 19.33
N LYS A 92 21.89 20.89 19.35
CA LYS A 92 20.96 21.48 20.35
C LYS A 92 19.55 20.89 20.35
N GLU A 93 19.17 20.27 19.24
CA GLU A 93 17.87 19.64 19.03
C GLU A 93 17.80 18.17 19.50
N LEU A 94 18.96 17.55 19.78
CA LEU A 94 19.05 16.23 20.40
C LEU A 94 19.26 16.37 21.91
N LYS A 95 18.72 15.41 22.68
CA LYS A 95 19.01 15.27 24.11
C LYS A 95 19.56 13.88 24.40
N PHE A 96 20.29 13.76 25.50
CA PHE A 96 20.70 12.49 26.08
C PHE A 96 19.89 12.23 27.35
N THR A 97 19.37 11.01 27.47
CA THR A 97 18.63 10.52 28.64
C THR A 97 19.32 9.28 29.17
N ALA A 98 19.55 9.23 30.49
CA ALA A 98 20.16 8.11 31.20
C ALA A 98 19.85 8.23 32.70
N VAL A 99 19.75 7.11 33.42
CA VAL A 99 19.46 7.08 34.87
C VAL A 99 20.56 7.79 35.69
N GLU A 100 21.81 7.74 35.23
CA GLU A 100 22.97 8.40 35.83
C GLU A 100 22.94 9.93 35.66
N VAL A 101 22.19 10.44 34.69
CA VAL A 101 22.02 11.88 34.43
C VAL A 101 20.74 12.40 35.10
N ASN A 102 19.64 11.67 34.95
CA ASN A 102 18.38 11.97 35.60
C ASN A 102 17.71 10.67 36.04
N LYS A 103 17.86 10.33 37.33
CA LYS A 103 17.24 9.15 37.93
C LYS A 103 15.71 9.10 37.79
N ASP A 104 15.07 10.26 37.65
CA ASP A 104 13.62 10.38 37.49
C ASP A 104 13.18 10.15 36.02
N SER A 105 14.09 9.67 35.15
CA SER A 105 13.74 9.12 33.83
C SER A 105 13.13 7.72 33.90
N CYS A 106 13.25 7.04 35.04
CA CYS A 106 12.65 5.72 35.31
C CYS A 106 12.83 4.70 34.17
N SER A 107 14.04 4.61 33.62
CA SER A 107 14.42 3.66 32.56
C SER A 107 15.88 3.24 32.71
N PHE A 108 16.18 1.97 32.44
CA PHE A 108 17.55 1.45 32.31
C PHE A 108 18.11 1.56 30.90
N ILE A 109 17.27 1.87 29.90
CA ILE A 109 17.69 2.12 28.53
C ILE A 109 18.09 3.59 28.44
N SER A 110 19.37 3.86 28.20
CA SER A 110 19.84 5.20 27.89
C SER A 110 19.60 5.49 26.42
N ALA A 111 19.37 6.75 26.05
CA ALA A 111 19.03 7.11 24.67
C ALA A 111 19.57 8.48 24.28
N VAL A 112 19.92 8.65 23.00
CA VAL A 112 20.14 9.96 22.39
C VAL A 112 19.08 10.16 21.31
N GLY A 113 18.32 11.25 21.37
CA GLY A 113 17.21 11.43 20.43
C GLY A 113 16.55 12.80 20.42
N ILE A 114 15.56 12.91 19.53
CA ILE A 114 14.63 14.03 19.40
C ILE A 114 13.47 13.77 20.35
N THR A 115 13.48 14.36 21.54
CA THR A 115 12.51 14.03 22.62
C THR A 115 11.17 14.79 22.52
N GLU A 116 10.91 15.50 21.44
CA GLU A 116 9.74 16.36 21.24
C GLU A 116 9.45 16.42 19.74
N MET A 117 8.19 16.33 19.31
CA MET A 117 7.83 16.47 17.88
C MET A 117 8.32 17.81 17.32
N LYS A 118 8.97 17.80 16.15
CA LYS A 118 9.59 19.01 15.56
C LYS A 118 9.02 19.35 14.19
N TYR A 119 7.85 19.98 14.19
CA TYR A 119 7.26 20.59 12.99
C TYR A 119 7.96 21.91 12.59
N ARG A 120 9.27 21.83 12.33
CA ARG A 120 10.12 22.96 11.88
C ARG A 120 10.98 22.49 10.71
N ASP A 121 10.86 23.15 9.58
CA ASP A 121 11.44 22.73 8.29
C ASP A 121 12.91 22.31 8.40
N LYS A 122 13.75 23.10 9.10
CA LYS A 122 15.17 22.80 9.26
C LYS A 122 15.47 21.52 10.05
N ILE A 123 14.59 21.11 10.95
CA ILE A 123 14.73 19.86 11.70
C ILE A 123 14.15 18.71 10.88
N LEU A 124 12.94 18.86 10.32
CA LEU A 124 12.35 17.85 9.42
C LEU A 124 13.31 17.48 8.28
N ARG A 125 13.85 18.47 7.56
CA ARG A 125 14.80 18.25 6.45
C ARG A 125 16.11 17.60 6.88
N LYS A 126 16.55 17.82 8.13
CA LYS A 126 17.77 17.20 8.67
C LYS A 126 17.53 15.74 9.06
N TYR A 127 16.35 15.44 9.61
CA TYR A 127 15.95 14.10 10.04
C TYR A 127 14.92 13.50 9.07
N HIS A 128 15.19 13.68 7.78
CA HIS A 128 14.59 12.94 6.66
C HIS A 128 13.06 12.91 6.65
N GLU A 129 12.45 14.08 6.93
CA GLU A 129 11.00 14.31 6.95
C GLU A 129 10.23 13.47 7.98
N PHE A 130 10.91 12.99 9.01
CA PHE A 130 10.31 12.29 10.15
C PHE A 130 9.84 13.29 11.22
N PRO A 131 8.52 13.39 11.51
CA PRO A 131 7.99 14.43 12.41
C PRO A 131 7.93 14.02 13.89
N TYR A 132 7.98 12.71 14.17
CA TYR A 132 7.77 12.15 15.50
C TYR A 132 9.05 12.12 16.37
N VAL A 133 8.88 11.74 17.62
CA VAL A 133 9.99 11.43 18.53
C VAL A 133 10.72 10.17 18.03
N THR A 134 12.05 10.21 18.06
CA THR A 134 12.90 9.06 17.74
C THR A 134 14.27 9.20 18.42
N ALA A 135 14.88 8.07 18.75
CA ALA A 135 16.17 7.99 19.41
C ALA A 135 16.99 6.81 18.86
N VAL A 136 18.28 6.84 19.19
CA VAL A 136 19.16 5.66 19.18
C VAL A 136 19.32 5.23 20.64
N ASP A 137 18.99 3.97 20.91
CA ASP A 137 19.04 3.39 22.23
C ASP A 137 20.43 2.84 22.53
N ILE A 138 20.84 2.97 23.79
CA ILE A 138 22.20 2.74 24.29
C ILE A 138 22.11 1.81 25.50
N PHE A 139 22.28 0.53 25.24
CA PHE A 139 22.34 -0.50 26.28
C PHE A 139 23.72 -0.51 26.94
N ILE A 140 23.73 -0.59 28.27
CA ILE A 140 24.97 -0.67 29.04
C ILE A 140 25.26 -2.13 29.36
N VAL A 141 26.53 -2.51 29.19
CA VAL A 141 27.03 -3.86 29.39
C VAL A 141 28.00 -3.86 30.57
N ASP A 142 27.65 -4.62 31.59
CA ASP A 142 28.34 -4.76 32.86
C ASP A 142 28.97 -6.16 33.02
N GLU A 143 29.95 -6.27 33.91
CA GLU A 143 30.64 -7.51 34.24
C GLU A 143 29.82 -8.39 35.19
N LEU A 144 29.90 -9.71 34.99
CA LEU A 144 29.37 -10.70 35.94
C LEU A 144 30.42 -11.03 37.02
N ALA A 145 29.97 -11.49 38.17
CA ALA A 145 30.85 -11.92 39.26
C ALA A 145 31.77 -13.08 38.82
N LYS A 146 32.92 -13.20 39.47
CA LYS A 146 33.80 -14.38 39.31
C LYS A 146 33.23 -15.63 39.99
N ASP A 147 32.63 -15.45 41.17
CA ASP A 147 32.00 -16.53 41.92
C ASP A 147 30.50 -16.60 41.56
N PRO A 148 29.99 -17.76 41.10
CA PRO A 148 28.56 -17.95 40.86
C PRO A 148 27.66 -17.69 42.08
N ALA A 149 28.20 -17.83 43.31
CA ALA A 149 27.46 -17.53 44.53
C ALA A 149 27.24 -16.01 44.72
N ASP A 150 28.26 -15.21 44.41
CA ASP A 150 28.18 -13.74 44.46
C ASP A 150 27.23 -13.21 43.36
N GLU A 151 27.27 -13.80 42.16
CA GLU A 151 26.32 -13.47 41.09
C GLU A 151 24.89 -13.84 41.47
N ALA A 152 24.68 -15.03 42.05
CA ALA A 152 23.36 -15.46 42.53
C ALA A 152 22.81 -14.50 43.59
N TYR A 153 23.64 -14.08 44.55
CA TYR A 153 23.27 -13.10 45.57
C TYR A 153 22.91 -11.74 44.95
N ARG A 154 23.71 -11.25 43.99
CA ARG A 154 23.38 -10.02 43.24
C ARG A 154 22.04 -10.12 42.54
N MET A 155 21.74 -11.26 41.91
CA MET A 155 20.45 -11.49 41.24
C MET A 155 19.28 -11.61 42.24
N GLU A 156 19.48 -12.15 43.44
CA GLU A 156 18.48 -12.11 44.53
C GLU A 156 18.18 -10.67 44.96
N VAL A 157 19.21 -9.83 45.15
CA VAL A 157 19.06 -8.40 45.47
C VAL A 157 18.29 -7.67 44.36
N LEU A 158 18.66 -7.87 43.10
CA LEU A 158 17.97 -7.28 41.96
C LEU A 158 16.51 -7.75 41.82
N SER A 159 16.22 -9.01 42.15
CA SER A 159 14.85 -9.56 42.19
C SER A 159 14.00 -8.92 43.30
N MET A 160 14.57 -8.67 44.48
CA MET A 160 13.90 -7.93 45.55
C MET A 160 13.62 -6.47 45.13
N LEU A 161 14.60 -5.77 44.56
CA LEU A 161 14.44 -4.40 44.07
C LEU A 161 13.40 -4.31 42.93
N GLY A 162 13.43 -5.24 41.98
CA GLY A 162 12.44 -5.35 40.89
C GLY A 162 11.03 -5.66 41.40
N THR A 163 10.88 -6.47 42.45
CA THR A 163 9.60 -6.73 43.11
C THR A 163 9.03 -5.47 43.74
N MET A 164 9.87 -4.64 44.37
CA MET A 164 9.45 -3.34 44.91
C MET A 164 9.07 -2.37 43.81
N LEU A 165 9.86 -2.28 42.73
CA LEU A 165 9.57 -1.43 41.58
C LEU A 165 8.21 -1.79 40.94
N ASN A 166 7.93 -3.08 40.76
CA ASN A 166 6.64 -3.59 40.31
C ASN A 166 5.49 -3.21 41.30
N GLY A 167 5.78 -3.16 42.60
CA GLY A 167 4.88 -2.63 43.63
C GLY A 167 4.56 -1.14 43.45
N ILE A 168 5.54 -0.31 43.07
CA ILE A 168 5.36 1.12 42.79
C ILE A 168 4.51 1.33 41.53
N VAL A 169 4.84 0.65 40.43
CA VAL A 169 4.05 0.70 39.18
C VAL A 169 2.57 0.35 39.41
N HIS A 170 2.31 -0.61 40.31
CA HIS A 170 0.95 -1.01 40.71
C HIS A 170 0.36 -0.22 41.89
N LYS A 171 0.97 0.89 42.31
CA LYS A 171 0.50 1.82 43.36
C LYS A 171 0.26 1.17 44.73
N LYS A 172 1.17 0.26 45.12
CA LYS A 172 1.11 -0.53 46.37
C LYS A 172 1.99 0.01 47.50
N GLU A 173 2.60 1.18 47.32
CA GLU A 173 3.59 1.76 48.23
C GLU A 173 3.04 1.99 49.64
N ASN A 174 1.76 2.35 49.72
CA ASN A 174 1.05 2.60 50.99
C ASN A 174 0.67 1.31 51.77
N THR A 175 0.99 0.12 51.25
CA THR A 175 0.66 -1.13 51.93
C THR A 175 1.65 -1.45 53.06
N LYS A 176 1.15 -2.05 54.15
CA LYS A 176 2.00 -2.49 55.28
C LYS A 176 3.09 -3.49 54.87
N ILE A 177 2.83 -4.29 53.83
CA ILE A 177 3.79 -5.25 53.27
C ILE A 177 4.91 -4.48 52.57
N PHE A 178 4.57 -3.59 51.63
CA PHE A 178 5.56 -2.76 50.94
C PHE A 178 6.44 -1.98 51.92
N GLN A 179 5.86 -1.32 52.91
CA GLN A 179 6.62 -0.55 53.90
C GLN A 179 7.53 -1.43 54.79
N LYS A 180 7.15 -2.69 55.04
CA LYS A 180 8.01 -3.66 55.73
C LYS A 180 9.18 -4.09 54.86
N GLU A 181 8.93 -4.45 53.60
CA GLU A 181 9.99 -4.90 52.68
C GLU A 181 10.92 -3.74 52.26
N LEU A 182 10.41 -2.52 52.11
CA LEU A 182 11.21 -1.30 51.90
C LEU A 182 12.23 -1.13 53.02
N LYS A 183 11.79 -1.23 54.29
CA LYS A 183 12.68 -1.16 55.43
C LYS A 183 13.68 -2.33 55.48
N ALA A 184 13.25 -3.54 55.12
CA ALA A 184 14.17 -4.68 55.05
C ALA A 184 15.28 -4.46 53.99
N ILE A 185 14.97 -3.79 52.89
CA ILE A 185 15.95 -3.40 51.85
C ILE A 185 16.86 -2.26 52.33
N GLU A 186 16.35 -1.27 53.07
CA GLU A 186 17.16 -0.26 53.75
C GLU A 186 18.17 -0.89 54.73
N ASP A 187 17.70 -1.81 55.57
CA ASP A 187 18.52 -2.54 56.54
C ASP A 187 19.49 -3.52 55.85
N LEU A 188 19.14 -4.13 54.72
CA LEU A 188 20.02 -5.04 53.95
C LEU A 188 21.15 -4.29 53.23
N LEU A 189 20.80 -3.25 52.47
CA LEU A 189 21.75 -2.50 51.64
C LEU A 189 22.45 -1.36 52.41
N GLN A 190 22.11 -1.16 53.69
CA GLN A 190 22.62 -0.08 54.55
C GLN A 190 22.40 1.32 53.94
N ILE A 191 21.23 1.51 53.31
CA ILE A 191 20.79 2.76 52.67
C ILE A 191 19.57 3.35 53.37
N LYS A 192 19.20 4.57 52.99
CA LYS A 192 17.88 5.15 53.30
C LYS A 192 17.28 5.79 52.07
N PHE A 193 16.00 5.55 51.85
CA PHE A 193 15.25 6.23 50.80
C PHE A 193 14.83 7.62 51.29
N ASP A 194 14.89 8.59 50.40
CA ASP A 194 14.41 9.95 50.62
C ASP A 194 12.88 9.96 50.45
N SER A 195 12.15 10.11 51.56
CA SER A 195 10.68 10.14 51.59
C SER A 195 10.06 11.33 50.87
N ASP A 196 10.84 12.39 50.66
CA ASP A 196 10.36 13.64 50.05
C ASP A 196 10.53 13.62 48.52
N LYS A 197 11.03 12.51 47.96
CA LYS A 197 11.25 12.30 46.52
C LYS A 197 10.54 11.03 46.03
N PRO A 198 10.23 10.92 44.72
CA PRO A 198 9.71 9.68 44.15
C PRO A 198 10.61 8.48 44.50
N LEU A 199 10.00 7.39 44.97
CA LEU A 199 10.74 6.15 45.25
C LEU A 199 11.24 5.50 43.96
N GLU A 200 10.47 5.59 42.87
CA GLU A 200 10.75 4.92 41.59
C GLU A 200 12.16 5.22 41.07
N GLY A 201 12.48 6.50 40.83
CA GLY A 201 13.81 6.91 40.38
C GLY A 201 14.93 6.58 41.38
N GLN A 202 14.61 6.47 42.67
CA GLN A 202 15.59 5.99 43.66
C GLN A 202 15.87 4.50 43.49
N PHE A 203 14.86 3.66 43.27
CA PHE A 203 15.03 2.25 42.94
C PHE A 203 15.84 2.05 41.66
N TYR A 204 15.52 2.77 40.58
CA TYR A 204 16.31 2.74 39.33
C TYR A 204 17.79 3.08 39.59
N ALA A 205 18.08 4.17 40.32
CA ALA A 205 19.45 4.57 40.64
C ALA A 205 20.19 3.65 41.63
N ILE A 206 19.48 2.81 42.39
CA ILE A 206 20.08 1.77 43.24
C ILE A 206 20.35 0.51 42.41
N MET A 207 19.40 0.08 41.58
CA MET A 207 19.56 -1.08 40.71
C MET A 207 20.72 -0.90 39.72
N ASP A 208 20.88 0.29 39.13
CA ASP A 208 22.05 0.59 38.29
C ASP A 208 23.39 0.50 39.05
N LYS A 209 23.45 0.92 40.32
CA LYS A 209 24.65 0.70 41.15
C LYS A 209 24.93 -0.76 41.45
N VAL A 210 23.88 -1.56 41.65
CA VAL A 210 24.01 -3.02 41.86
C VAL A 210 24.45 -3.70 40.55
N PHE A 211 23.96 -3.26 39.39
CA PHE A 211 24.47 -3.74 38.09
C PHE A 211 25.99 -3.52 37.96
N GLN A 212 26.50 -2.42 38.52
CA GLN A 212 27.92 -2.05 38.45
C GLN A 212 28.84 -2.78 39.44
N GLU A 213 28.30 -3.55 40.39
CA GLU A 213 29.01 -4.08 41.57
C GLU A 213 30.35 -4.79 41.26
N PHE A 214 30.41 -5.57 40.17
CA PHE A 214 31.60 -6.33 39.79
C PHE A 214 32.44 -5.69 38.67
N ASN A 215 32.15 -4.48 38.19
CA ASN A 215 32.90 -3.88 37.09
C ASN A 215 34.37 -3.62 37.46
N GLY A 216 35.30 -4.21 36.70
CA GLY A 216 36.74 -4.10 36.91
C GLY A 216 37.33 -5.22 37.80
N GLU A 217 36.49 -5.86 38.62
CA GLU A 217 36.87 -7.00 39.47
C GLU A 217 36.13 -8.31 39.10
N GLY A 218 35.29 -8.29 38.07
CA GLY A 218 34.42 -9.37 37.63
C GLY A 218 35.13 -10.47 36.84
N GLY A 219 34.34 -11.39 36.29
CA GLY A 219 34.78 -12.53 35.51
C GLY A 219 34.96 -12.25 34.02
N ASP A 220 35.05 -13.34 33.25
CA ASP A 220 35.19 -13.30 31.78
C ASP A 220 33.84 -13.20 31.04
N MET A 221 32.74 -12.97 31.75
CA MET A 221 31.38 -12.87 31.20
C MET A 221 30.80 -11.46 31.42
N LEU A 222 30.03 -11.01 30.43
CA LEU A 222 29.34 -9.72 30.40
C LEU A 222 27.85 -9.92 30.18
N ALA A 223 27.03 -8.96 30.63
CA ALA A 223 25.61 -8.92 30.28
C ALA A 223 25.05 -7.48 30.24
N CYS A 224 23.96 -7.30 29.49
CA CYS A 224 23.04 -6.19 29.70
C CYS A 224 22.14 -6.56 30.89
N MET A 225 22.39 -5.99 32.07
CA MET A 225 21.78 -6.47 33.32
C MET A 225 20.24 -6.45 33.34
N PRO A 226 19.54 -5.41 32.83
CA PRO A 226 18.07 -5.44 32.73
C PRO A 226 17.53 -6.61 31.90
N PHE A 227 18.23 -7.00 30.83
CA PHE A 227 17.85 -8.14 30.01
C PHE A 227 18.20 -9.48 30.68
N ARG A 228 19.34 -9.55 31.37
CA ARG A 228 19.77 -10.71 32.19
C ARG A 228 18.85 -11.01 33.38
N MET A 229 18.09 -10.02 33.86
CA MET A 229 17.06 -10.23 34.88
C MET A 229 15.81 -10.94 34.35
N LEU A 230 15.51 -10.82 33.05
CA LEU A 230 14.38 -11.47 32.40
C LEU A 230 14.76 -12.81 31.77
N HIS A 231 16.00 -12.91 31.30
CA HIS A 231 16.56 -14.08 30.63
C HIS A 231 17.82 -14.55 31.34
N GLU A 232 17.82 -15.81 31.79
CA GLU A 232 19.08 -16.54 31.83
C GLU A 232 19.60 -16.82 30.41
N GLU A 233 20.74 -17.52 30.27
CA GLU A 233 21.55 -17.61 29.04
C GLU A 233 22.02 -16.28 28.38
N ALA A 234 21.43 -15.13 28.72
CA ALA A 234 21.68 -13.81 28.09
C ALA A 234 22.95 -13.09 28.57
N CYS A 235 24.05 -13.83 28.64
CA CYS A 235 25.38 -13.33 28.92
C CYS A 235 26.38 -13.84 27.86
N PHE A 236 27.43 -13.08 27.61
CA PHE A 236 28.37 -13.36 26.52
C PHE A 236 29.82 -13.10 26.97
N PRO A 237 30.81 -13.76 26.35
CA PRO A 237 32.19 -13.68 26.81
C PRO A 237 32.78 -12.29 26.54
N LYS A 238 33.49 -11.74 27.53
CA LYS A 238 34.21 -10.45 27.47
C LYS A 238 35.20 -10.40 26.31
N SER A 239 35.77 -11.55 25.94
CA SER A 239 36.67 -11.70 24.79
C SER A 239 36.02 -11.40 23.43
N ALA A 240 34.69 -11.47 23.29
CA ALA A 240 34.00 -11.12 22.04
C ALA A 240 34.22 -9.65 21.63
N PHE A 241 34.47 -8.79 22.63
CA PHE A 241 34.69 -7.34 22.49
C PHE A 241 36.17 -6.95 22.39
N ALA A 242 37.09 -7.92 22.40
CA ALA A 242 38.54 -7.67 22.34
C ALA A 242 38.96 -6.92 21.06
N GLU A 243 38.23 -7.14 19.96
CA GLU A 243 38.41 -6.45 18.68
C GLU A 243 37.07 -5.95 18.16
N THR A 244 37.10 -4.86 17.38
CA THR A 244 35.94 -4.30 16.69
C THR A 244 36.08 -4.52 15.19
N ILE A 245 35.05 -5.04 14.53
CA ILE A 245 34.95 -5.07 13.07
C ILE A 245 33.83 -4.13 12.60
N TRP A 246 33.88 -3.71 11.34
CA TRP A 246 32.92 -2.76 10.76
C TRP A 246 32.15 -3.44 9.63
N LEU A 247 30.89 -3.79 9.88
CA LEU A 247 30.00 -4.40 8.89
C LEU A 247 29.28 -3.32 8.07
N PRO A 248 28.95 -3.58 6.80
CA PRO A 248 28.03 -2.74 6.04
C PRO A 248 26.66 -2.67 6.73
N PHE A 249 26.07 -1.48 6.79
CA PHE A 249 24.73 -1.28 7.34
C PHE A 249 24.05 -0.14 6.58
N CYS A 250 23.04 -0.45 5.78
CA CYS A 250 22.38 0.51 4.88
C CYS A 250 23.40 1.21 3.94
N ASN A 251 23.46 2.55 3.97
CA ASN A 251 24.42 3.38 3.25
C ASN A 251 25.71 3.68 4.04
N THR A 252 25.91 3.05 5.20
CA THR A 252 27.03 3.31 6.12
C THR A 252 27.70 2.01 6.58
N LYS A 253 28.51 2.09 7.64
CA LYS A 253 29.06 0.94 8.36
C LYS A 253 28.83 1.12 9.86
N ILE A 254 28.59 0.02 10.56
CA ILE A 254 28.36 -0.01 12.00
C ILE A 254 29.43 -0.87 12.69
N PRO A 255 29.97 -0.48 13.86
CA PRO A 255 30.91 -1.31 14.59
C PRO A 255 30.17 -2.48 15.25
N VAL A 256 30.75 -3.68 15.20
CA VAL A 256 30.23 -4.87 15.88
C VAL A 256 31.38 -5.61 16.60
N PRO A 257 31.09 -6.42 17.62
CA PRO A 257 32.10 -7.24 18.28
C PRO A 257 32.69 -8.24 17.27
N LYS A 258 33.99 -8.54 17.34
CA LYS A 258 34.61 -9.49 16.42
C LYS A 258 33.96 -10.88 16.48
N ASP A 259 33.55 -11.31 17.67
CA ASP A 259 32.74 -12.52 17.87
C ASP A 259 31.27 -12.14 18.14
N TYR A 260 30.64 -11.52 17.13
CA TYR A 260 29.20 -11.24 17.16
C TYR A 260 28.33 -12.51 17.16
N ASP A 261 28.88 -13.67 16.76
CA ASP A 261 28.13 -14.94 16.73
C ASP A 261 27.81 -15.40 18.16
N SER A 262 28.77 -15.33 19.09
CA SER A 262 28.52 -15.58 20.52
C SER A 262 27.48 -14.62 21.12
N VAL A 263 27.54 -13.32 20.77
CA VAL A 263 26.58 -12.31 21.27
C VAL A 263 25.16 -12.58 20.74
N LEU A 264 25.01 -12.85 19.44
CA LEU A 264 23.71 -13.15 18.84
C LEU A 264 23.13 -14.49 19.32
N ARG A 265 23.96 -15.50 19.57
CA ARG A 265 23.50 -16.78 20.17
C ARG A 265 23.00 -16.61 21.60
N ALA A 266 23.68 -15.81 22.42
CA ALA A 266 23.24 -15.52 23.78
C ALA A 266 21.89 -14.79 23.84
N LYS A 267 21.55 -14.00 22.81
CA LYS A 267 20.28 -13.24 22.74
C LYS A 267 19.14 -13.97 22.04
N TYR A 268 19.42 -14.76 21.02
CA TYR A 268 18.40 -15.32 20.10
C TYR A 268 18.54 -16.82 19.82
N GLY A 269 19.54 -17.51 20.37
CA GLY A 269 19.82 -18.91 20.05
C GLY A 269 20.22 -19.10 18.59
N ASP A 270 19.37 -19.77 17.80
CA ASP A 270 19.57 -19.89 16.35
C ASP A 270 19.05 -18.66 15.60
N TYR A 271 19.77 -17.54 15.74
CA TYR A 271 19.46 -16.25 15.13
C TYR A 271 19.38 -16.25 13.59
N ARG A 272 19.82 -17.34 12.94
CA ARG A 272 19.69 -17.53 11.48
C ARG A 272 18.29 -17.92 11.05
N ARG A 273 17.47 -18.46 11.96
CA ARG A 273 16.04 -18.63 11.72
C ARG A 273 15.37 -17.26 11.74
N THR A 274 14.68 -16.93 10.65
CA THR A 274 13.79 -15.76 10.61
C THR A 274 12.57 -15.99 11.50
N VAL A 275 12.28 -15.02 12.37
CA VAL A 275 11.05 -14.93 13.19
C VAL A 275 10.56 -13.49 13.07
N LYS A 276 9.25 -13.32 12.81
CA LYS A 276 8.59 -12.01 12.59
C LYS A 276 7.74 -11.54 13.78
N ALA A 277 7.44 -12.45 14.72
CA ALA A 277 6.80 -12.15 16.01
C ALA A 277 7.76 -11.48 17.00
N GLY A 278 7.19 -10.88 18.05
CA GLY A 278 7.91 -10.35 19.19
C GLY A 278 8.52 -8.97 18.98
N GLY A 279 9.25 -8.52 20.00
CA GLY A 279 9.85 -7.19 20.13
C GLY A 279 9.95 -6.79 21.61
N GLY A 280 10.76 -5.78 21.92
CA GLY A 280 10.79 -5.16 23.26
C GLY A 280 9.70 -4.10 23.47
N HIS A 281 9.05 -3.68 22.39
CA HIS A 281 8.07 -2.60 22.32
C HIS A 281 7.04 -2.87 21.20
N ASP A 282 5.98 -2.05 21.14
CA ASP A 282 4.98 -2.09 20.08
C ASP A 282 5.51 -1.53 18.75
N TYR A 283 5.00 -2.05 17.63
CA TYR A 283 5.38 -1.65 16.28
C TYR A 283 4.15 -1.11 15.50
N PRO A 284 4.23 0.09 14.87
CA PRO A 284 5.38 0.98 14.87
C PRO A 284 5.60 1.72 16.20
N CYS A 285 6.84 1.91 16.62
CA CYS A 285 7.21 2.53 17.90
C CYS A 285 6.73 3.99 18.05
N PHE A 286 6.37 4.64 16.94
CA PHE A 286 5.89 6.01 16.92
C PHE A 286 4.36 6.16 16.89
N LYS A 287 3.57 5.07 16.98
CA LYS A 287 2.11 5.13 16.80
C LYS A 287 1.41 6.05 17.81
N GLU A 288 1.86 6.09 19.06
CA GLU A 288 1.33 7.03 20.06
C GLU A 288 1.60 8.49 19.69
N TYR A 289 2.79 8.78 19.15
CA TYR A 289 3.16 10.13 18.70
C TYR A 289 2.38 10.56 17.45
N GLU A 290 2.01 9.62 16.58
CA GLU A 290 1.12 9.86 15.44
C GLU A 290 -0.27 10.29 15.90
N GLU A 291 -0.90 9.56 16.81
CA GLU A 291 -2.22 9.92 17.36
C GLU A 291 -2.19 11.24 18.16
N MET A 292 -1.12 11.50 18.92
CA MET A 292 -0.91 12.79 19.58
C MET A 292 -0.75 13.95 18.59
N LEU A 293 0.00 13.77 17.49
CA LEU A 293 0.21 14.81 16.48
C LEU A 293 -1.08 15.09 15.69
N LYS A 294 -1.82 14.05 15.34
CA LYS A 294 -3.15 14.10 14.74
C LYS A 294 -4.14 14.87 15.63
N ALA A 295 -4.19 14.57 16.93
CA ALA A 295 -5.01 15.30 17.89
C ALA A 295 -4.59 16.78 18.05
N ALA A 296 -3.31 17.11 17.83
CA ALA A 296 -2.82 18.49 17.90
C ALA A 296 -2.97 19.29 16.59
N LEU A 297 -3.12 18.61 15.44
CA LEU A 297 -3.29 19.22 14.12
C LEU A 297 -4.76 19.32 13.68
N GLU A 298 -5.65 18.48 14.23
CA GLU A 298 -7.09 18.44 13.92
C GLU A 298 -7.32 18.43 12.39
N ASP A 299 -8.04 19.41 11.85
CA ASP A 299 -8.37 19.56 10.41
C ASP A 299 -7.15 19.67 9.47
N LYS A 300 -5.93 19.82 10.01
CA LYS A 300 -4.67 19.85 9.23
C LYS A 300 -4.02 18.48 9.06
N TRP A 301 -4.52 17.45 9.74
CA TRP A 301 -4.03 16.08 9.53
C TRP A 301 -4.58 15.52 8.21
N ALA A 302 -3.67 15.23 7.26
CA ALA A 302 -4.03 14.87 5.89
C ALA A 302 -3.64 13.43 5.49
N PHE A 303 -3.23 12.59 6.45
CA PHE A 303 -2.68 11.26 6.19
C PHE A 303 -3.62 10.10 6.54
N ASP A 304 -4.70 10.37 7.29
CA ASP A 304 -5.73 9.37 7.60
C ASP A 304 -6.81 9.36 6.53
N TYR A 305 -6.95 8.22 5.85
CA TYR A 305 -8.13 7.97 5.03
C TYR A 305 -9.32 7.61 5.92
N CYS A 306 -10.39 8.41 5.85
CA CYS A 306 -11.67 8.10 6.48
C CYS A 306 -12.63 7.49 5.44
N PHE A 307 -12.97 6.21 5.61
CA PHE A 307 -13.91 5.53 4.71
C PHE A 307 -15.33 6.11 4.78
N SER A 308 -15.95 6.29 3.60
CA SER A 308 -17.36 6.61 3.40
C SER A 308 -18.03 5.56 2.51
N GLU A 309 -19.32 5.29 2.73
CA GLU A 309 -20.13 4.45 1.80
C GLU A 309 -20.22 5.09 0.39
N GLU A 310 -19.96 6.39 0.24
CA GLU A 310 -19.82 7.05 -1.07
C GLU A 310 -18.57 6.59 -1.85
N ASP A 311 -17.55 6.09 -1.16
CA ASP A 311 -16.32 5.61 -1.81
C ASP A 311 -16.56 4.29 -2.56
N LEU A 312 -17.51 3.48 -2.08
CA LEU A 312 -17.95 2.27 -2.79
C LEU A 312 -18.75 2.59 -4.06
N LYS A 313 -19.35 3.78 -4.16
CA LYS A 313 -20.18 4.17 -5.30
C LYS A 313 -19.34 4.57 -6.50
N HIS A 314 -19.80 4.12 -7.66
CA HIS A 314 -19.23 4.45 -8.95
C HIS A 314 -20.38 4.73 -9.91
N GLU A 315 -20.57 5.99 -10.25
CA GLU A 315 -21.57 6.43 -11.22
C GLU A 315 -20.98 6.28 -12.63
N LYS A 316 -21.66 5.51 -13.48
CA LYS A 316 -21.16 5.11 -14.80
C LYS A 316 -21.96 5.81 -15.89
N GLU A 317 -21.24 6.40 -16.84
CA GLU A 317 -21.82 7.10 -17.98
C GLU A 317 -21.37 6.38 -19.26
N PRO A 318 -22.28 6.05 -20.20
CA PRO A 318 -21.92 5.41 -21.47
C PRO A 318 -20.76 6.13 -22.15
N ASN A 319 -19.70 5.41 -22.49
CA ASN A 319 -18.67 5.97 -23.36
C ASN A 319 -19.15 5.94 -24.82
N PHE A 320 -18.38 6.53 -25.74
CA PHE A 320 -18.81 6.62 -27.14
C PHE A 320 -19.01 5.23 -27.80
N ARG A 321 -18.25 4.22 -27.37
CA ARG A 321 -18.39 2.83 -27.84
C ARG A 321 -19.65 2.16 -27.31
N ASP A 322 -20.03 2.44 -26.06
CA ASP A 322 -21.31 2.03 -25.49
C ASP A 322 -22.48 2.65 -26.29
N MET A 323 -22.43 3.96 -26.54
CA MET A 323 -23.43 4.67 -27.34
C MET A 323 -23.56 4.07 -28.75
N ILE A 324 -22.45 3.79 -29.44
CA ILE A 324 -22.44 3.12 -30.74
C ILE A 324 -23.18 1.77 -30.69
N LEU A 325 -22.92 0.95 -29.67
CA LEU A 325 -23.52 -0.38 -29.52
C LEU A 325 -25.01 -0.30 -29.15
N GLU A 326 -25.41 0.69 -28.36
CA GLU A 326 -26.80 0.97 -28.00
C GLU A 326 -27.61 1.44 -29.22
N THR A 327 -27.09 2.41 -30.00
CA THR A 327 -27.72 2.86 -31.25
C THR A 327 -27.83 1.73 -32.26
N TRP A 328 -26.77 0.91 -32.43
CA TRP A 328 -26.85 -0.29 -33.28
C TRP A 328 -27.93 -1.28 -32.80
N SER A 329 -28.02 -1.53 -31.50
CA SER A 329 -29.01 -2.43 -30.90
C SER A 329 -30.45 -1.90 -31.06
N TYR A 330 -30.64 -0.59 -30.91
CA TYR A 330 -31.90 0.09 -31.19
C TYR A 330 -32.30 -0.08 -32.66
N LEU A 331 -31.35 0.12 -33.59
CA LEU A 331 -31.59 -0.12 -35.01
C LEU A 331 -31.96 -1.59 -35.27
N GLU A 332 -31.21 -2.55 -34.73
CA GLU A 332 -31.52 -3.97 -34.90
C GLU A 332 -32.92 -4.34 -34.38
N GLN A 333 -33.33 -3.81 -33.22
CA GLN A 333 -34.66 -4.04 -32.66
C GLN A 333 -35.77 -3.42 -33.51
N LYS A 334 -35.60 -2.18 -33.99
CA LYS A 334 -36.56 -1.50 -34.86
C LYS A 334 -36.67 -2.20 -36.22
N ASN A 335 -35.57 -2.72 -36.77
CA ASN A 335 -35.59 -3.47 -38.02
C ASN A 335 -36.32 -4.81 -37.89
N LYS A 336 -36.24 -5.47 -36.72
CA LYS A 336 -37.05 -6.67 -36.41
C LYS A 336 -38.54 -6.32 -36.39
N LYS A 337 -38.92 -5.20 -35.74
CA LYS A 337 -40.30 -4.68 -35.72
C LYS A 337 -40.84 -4.31 -37.10
N ILE A 338 -40.03 -3.76 -38.01
CA ILE A 338 -40.45 -3.54 -39.41
C ILE A 338 -40.84 -4.87 -40.06
N PHE A 339 -40.01 -5.91 -39.92
CA PHE A 339 -40.30 -7.22 -40.50
C PHE A 339 -41.55 -7.88 -39.88
N GLU A 340 -41.74 -7.76 -38.56
CA GLU A 340 -42.94 -8.23 -37.86
C GLU A 340 -44.21 -7.55 -38.36
N ASN A 341 -44.21 -6.21 -38.49
CA ASN A 341 -45.35 -5.45 -38.99
C ASN A 341 -45.62 -5.69 -40.48
N PHE A 342 -44.57 -5.89 -41.29
CA PHE A 342 -44.71 -6.31 -42.68
C PHE A 342 -45.42 -7.67 -42.78
N MET A 343 -44.99 -8.64 -41.97
CA MET A 343 -45.62 -9.96 -41.87
C MET A 343 -47.03 -9.92 -41.25
N ALA A 344 -47.41 -8.85 -40.55
CA ALA A 344 -48.78 -8.60 -40.09
C ALA A 344 -49.65 -7.87 -41.12
N GLY A 345 -49.05 -7.32 -42.19
CA GLY A 345 -49.75 -6.51 -43.19
C GLY A 345 -49.97 -5.05 -42.79
N ASP A 346 -49.19 -4.49 -41.86
CA ASP A 346 -49.25 -3.06 -41.51
C ASP A 346 -48.18 -2.25 -42.28
N PHE A 347 -48.45 -1.99 -43.56
CA PHE A 347 -47.54 -1.22 -44.41
C PHE A 347 -47.40 0.25 -43.98
N PRO A 348 -48.46 0.98 -43.55
CA PRO A 348 -48.31 2.33 -43.01
C PRO A 348 -47.33 2.42 -41.84
N LEU A 349 -47.41 1.50 -40.86
CA LEU A 349 -46.46 1.47 -39.74
C LEU A 349 -45.05 1.07 -40.19
N CYS A 350 -44.91 0.18 -41.18
CA CYS A 350 -43.61 -0.12 -41.78
C CYS A 350 -42.97 1.11 -42.42
N LEU A 351 -43.72 1.88 -43.22
CA LEU A 351 -43.23 3.10 -43.87
C LEU A 351 -42.76 4.14 -42.84
N GLN A 352 -43.54 4.36 -41.78
CA GLN A 352 -43.16 5.24 -40.67
C GLN A 352 -41.87 4.77 -39.98
N LEU A 353 -41.77 3.49 -39.64
CA LEU A 353 -40.59 2.93 -38.97
C LEU A 353 -39.35 3.00 -39.89
N ILE A 354 -39.49 2.72 -41.19
CA ILE A 354 -38.38 2.83 -42.16
C ILE A 354 -37.84 4.26 -42.23
N GLY A 355 -38.72 5.27 -42.29
CA GLY A 355 -38.31 6.69 -42.27
C GLY A 355 -37.53 7.05 -41.01
N GLN A 356 -38.08 6.72 -39.83
CA GLN A 356 -37.40 6.93 -38.53
C GLN A 356 -36.02 6.25 -38.47
N MET A 357 -35.91 5.03 -39.01
CA MET A 357 -34.65 4.29 -39.02
C MET A 357 -33.61 4.85 -39.98
N GLN A 358 -34.04 5.48 -41.08
CA GLN A 358 -33.14 6.14 -42.02
C GLN A 358 -32.58 7.44 -41.42
N GLU A 359 -33.42 8.25 -40.78
CA GLU A 359 -33.00 9.45 -40.04
C GLU A 359 -32.00 9.11 -38.93
N GLU A 360 -32.33 8.11 -38.10
CA GLU A 360 -31.45 7.64 -37.01
C GLU A 360 -30.10 7.14 -37.53
N ALA A 361 -30.09 6.34 -38.60
CA ALA A 361 -28.86 5.80 -39.17
C ALA A 361 -27.96 6.89 -39.81
N ILE A 362 -28.54 7.97 -40.33
CA ILE A 362 -27.80 9.16 -40.81
C ILE A 362 -27.18 9.91 -39.62
N VAL A 363 -27.96 10.18 -38.56
CA VAL A 363 -27.45 10.82 -37.33
C VAL A 363 -26.32 9.99 -36.71
N PHE A 364 -26.46 8.66 -36.70
CA PHE A 364 -25.46 7.72 -36.19
C PHE A 364 -24.17 7.75 -37.01
N GLY A 365 -24.26 7.77 -38.35
CA GLY A 365 -23.10 7.92 -39.23
C GLY A 365 -22.35 9.24 -38.97
N ASN A 366 -23.08 10.36 -39.00
CA ASN A 366 -22.53 11.70 -38.75
C ASN A 366 -21.82 11.80 -37.39
N ALA A 367 -22.36 11.15 -36.34
CA ALA A 367 -21.76 11.14 -35.01
C ALA A 367 -20.41 10.39 -34.99
N ILE A 368 -20.30 9.27 -35.72
CA ILE A 368 -19.04 8.52 -35.88
C ILE A 368 -17.99 9.38 -36.58
N GLU A 369 -18.34 10.00 -37.71
CA GLU A 369 -17.42 10.83 -38.49
C GLU A 369 -16.98 12.08 -37.71
N ALA A 370 -17.86 12.68 -36.92
CA ALA A 370 -17.52 13.82 -36.07
C ALA A 370 -16.46 13.50 -34.98
N LYS A 371 -16.34 12.23 -34.55
CA LYS A 371 -15.33 11.81 -33.57
C LYS A 371 -14.06 11.20 -34.20
N TYR A 372 -14.20 10.40 -35.25
CA TYR A 372 -13.10 9.62 -35.84
C TYR A 372 -12.65 10.07 -37.24
N GLY A 373 -13.36 11.01 -37.85
CA GLY A 373 -13.15 11.43 -39.24
C GLY A 373 -13.88 10.56 -40.27
N GLU A 374 -13.83 10.99 -41.53
CA GLU A 374 -14.41 10.27 -42.67
C GLU A 374 -13.70 8.93 -42.94
N GLY A 375 -14.40 7.99 -43.60
CA GLY A 375 -13.80 6.77 -44.13
C GLY A 375 -13.92 5.52 -43.25
N SER A 376 -14.74 5.55 -42.20
CA SER A 376 -15.10 4.36 -41.40
C SER A 376 -15.83 3.30 -42.25
N GLU A 377 -15.43 2.03 -42.12
CA GLU A 377 -16.12 0.89 -42.72
C GLU A 377 -17.57 0.80 -42.20
N THR A 378 -17.78 1.08 -40.91
CA THR A 378 -19.10 1.16 -40.27
C THR A 378 -20.01 2.18 -40.93
N VAL A 379 -19.52 3.40 -41.18
CA VAL A 379 -20.30 4.44 -41.88
C VAL A 379 -20.67 3.95 -43.28
N SER A 380 -19.75 3.35 -44.03
CA SER A 380 -20.09 2.81 -45.37
C SER A 380 -21.10 1.66 -45.34
N TYR A 381 -21.26 0.93 -44.23
CA TYR A 381 -22.34 -0.04 -44.08
C TYR A 381 -23.65 0.59 -43.58
N LEU A 382 -23.61 1.71 -42.85
CA LEU A 382 -24.77 2.54 -42.53
C LEU A 382 -25.34 3.22 -43.78
N GLU A 383 -24.50 3.72 -44.69
CA GLU A 383 -24.95 4.24 -45.99
C GLU A 383 -25.72 3.19 -46.80
N LYS A 384 -25.14 1.98 -46.94
CA LYS A 384 -25.78 0.85 -47.64
C LYS A 384 -27.04 0.35 -46.91
N TYR A 385 -27.11 0.55 -45.60
CA TYR A 385 -28.30 0.30 -44.80
C TYR A 385 -29.40 1.33 -45.11
N CYS A 386 -29.07 2.63 -45.16
CA CYS A 386 -29.97 3.71 -45.55
C CYS A 386 -30.46 3.57 -47.01
N GLU A 387 -29.61 3.15 -47.94
CA GLU A 387 -29.99 2.83 -49.32
C GLU A 387 -30.98 1.65 -49.36
N ALA A 388 -30.70 0.58 -48.62
CA ALA A 388 -31.60 -0.57 -48.55
C ALA A 388 -32.96 -0.18 -47.94
N LEU A 389 -32.98 0.67 -46.90
CA LEU A 389 -34.22 1.23 -46.33
C LEU A 389 -34.99 2.07 -47.34
N PHE A 390 -34.32 2.91 -48.13
CA PHE A 390 -34.96 3.71 -49.18
C PHE A 390 -35.63 2.83 -50.23
N ILE A 391 -34.95 1.77 -50.69
CA ILE A 391 -35.51 0.79 -51.63
C ILE A 391 -36.71 0.06 -51.00
N SER A 392 -36.61 -0.36 -49.73
CA SER A 392 -37.73 -0.95 -48.98
C SER A 392 -38.93 -0.01 -48.90
N HIS A 393 -38.71 1.28 -48.63
CA HIS A 393 -39.75 2.31 -48.56
C HIS A 393 -40.44 2.48 -49.93
N GLN A 394 -39.68 2.65 -51.01
CA GLN A 394 -40.23 2.79 -52.36
C GLN A 394 -41.07 1.58 -52.77
N ALA A 395 -40.59 0.37 -52.49
CA ALA A 395 -41.32 -0.86 -52.80
C ALA A 395 -42.65 -0.95 -52.02
N LEU A 396 -42.66 -0.60 -50.73
CA LEU A 396 -43.90 -0.54 -49.93
C LEU A 396 -44.88 0.55 -50.41
N VAL A 397 -44.40 1.74 -50.78
CA VAL A 397 -45.26 2.80 -51.34
C VAL A 397 -45.94 2.35 -52.63
N GLN A 398 -45.21 1.68 -53.52
CA GLN A 398 -45.78 1.11 -54.76
C GLN A 398 -46.78 -0.04 -54.48
N ALA A 399 -46.56 -0.80 -53.40
CA ALA A 399 -47.43 -1.89 -52.99
C ALA A 399 -48.71 -1.45 -52.26
N LEU A 400 -48.71 -0.26 -51.62
CA LEU A 400 -49.79 0.22 -50.77
C LEU A 400 -51.17 0.22 -51.46
N PRO A 401 -51.35 0.72 -52.70
CA PRO A 401 -52.67 0.74 -53.36
C PRO A 401 -53.19 -0.65 -53.75
N LEU A 402 -52.30 -1.64 -53.87
CA LEU A 402 -52.66 -3.04 -54.10
C LEU A 402 -53.08 -3.70 -52.78
N GLN A 403 -52.40 -3.35 -51.69
CA GLN A 403 -52.71 -3.85 -50.35
C GLN A 403 -54.08 -3.35 -49.86
N GLU A 404 -54.40 -2.08 -50.08
CA GLU A 404 -55.71 -1.50 -49.72
C GLU A 404 -56.87 -2.23 -50.41
N LYS A 405 -56.68 -2.65 -51.67
CA LYS A 405 -57.65 -3.47 -52.42
C LYS A 405 -57.73 -4.92 -51.94
N ALA A 406 -56.64 -5.46 -51.36
CA ALA A 406 -56.57 -6.83 -50.88
C ALA A 406 -57.15 -7.02 -49.45
N LYS A 407 -57.56 -5.96 -48.76
CA LYS A 407 -58.05 -5.99 -47.37
C LYS A 407 -59.40 -6.71 -47.16
N GLU A 408 -60.07 -7.18 -48.21
CA GLU A 408 -61.41 -7.80 -48.11
C GLU A 408 -61.41 -9.23 -47.51
N LYS A 409 -60.26 -9.92 -47.38
CA LYS A 409 -60.18 -11.25 -46.71
C LYS A 409 -58.95 -11.42 -45.81
N LYS A 410 -59.11 -12.23 -44.76
CA LYS A 410 -58.12 -12.44 -43.68
C LYS A 410 -56.92 -13.29 -44.13
N GLY A 411 -55.75 -12.68 -44.14
CA GLY A 411 -54.44 -13.33 -44.21
C GLY A 411 -53.34 -12.28 -44.40
N PRO A 412 -52.09 -12.52 -43.96
CA PRO A 412 -51.03 -11.49 -44.01
C PRO A 412 -50.68 -11.07 -45.46
N ALA A 413 -50.86 -11.99 -46.41
CA ALA A 413 -50.73 -11.73 -47.84
C ALA A 413 -52.07 -11.54 -48.57
N GLY A 414 -53.24 -11.72 -47.95
CA GLY A 414 -54.55 -11.61 -48.63
C GLY A 414 -54.62 -12.31 -50.00
N ASP A 415 -55.17 -11.61 -51.01
CA ASP A 415 -55.10 -11.97 -52.44
C ASP A 415 -53.88 -11.32 -53.16
N PHE A 416 -52.85 -10.90 -52.41
CA PHE A 416 -51.68 -10.20 -52.94
C PHE A 416 -50.80 -11.14 -53.80
N PRO A 417 -50.29 -10.71 -54.97
CA PRO A 417 -49.56 -11.61 -55.87
C PRO A 417 -48.33 -12.24 -55.20
N ALA A 418 -48.25 -13.57 -55.17
CA ALA A 418 -47.23 -14.30 -54.42
C ALA A 418 -45.78 -13.96 -54.85
N ALA A 419 -45.54 -13.63 -56.11
CA ALA A 419 -44.25 -13.14 -56.60
C ALA A 419 -43.94 -11.75 -56.00
N LEU A 420 -44.87 -10.80 -56.11
CA LEU A 420 -44.71 -9.44 -55.59
C LEU A 420 -44.55 -9.41 -54.05
N TRP A 421 -45.27 -10.29 -53.34
CA TRP A 421 -45.08 -10.49 -51.89
C TRP A 421 -43.66 -10.96 -51.55
N LYS A 422 -43.12 -11.92 -52.31
CA LYS A 422 -41.76 -12.44 -52.12
C LYS A 422 -40.70 -11.37 -52.41
N ASP A 423 -40.90 -10.55 -53.44
CA ASP A 423 -39.98 -9.46 -53.78
C ASP A 423 -40.00 -8.34 -52.73
N LEU A 424 -41.18 -7.99 -52.20
CA LEU A 424 -41.31 -7.10 -51.04
C LEU A 424 -40.62 -7.70 -49.80
N GLN A 425 -40.85 -8.98 -49.50
CA GLN A 425 -40.24 -9.66 -48.37
C GLN A 425 -38.70 -9.64 -48.46
N ASN A 426 -38.14 -9.94 -49.63
CA ASN A 426 -36.70 -9.84 -49.89
C ASN A 426 -36.18 -8.41 -49.66
N SER A 427 -36.94 -7.41 -50.10
CA SER A 427 -36.60 -5.99 -49.95
C SER A 427 -36.62 -5.57 -48.48
N ILE A 428 -37.63 -5.96 -47.70
CA ILE A 428 -37.74 -5.63 -46.27
C ILE A 428 -36.70 -6.37 -45.40
N GLN A 429 -36.28 -7.57 -45.82
CA GLN A 429 -35.21 -8.31 -45.13
C GLN A 429 -33.80 -7.76 -45.43
N LYS A 430 -33.60 -7.11 -46.59
CA LYS A 430 -32.29 -6.66 -47.05
C LYS A 430 -31.58 -5.69 -46.08
N PRO A 431 -32.22 -4.65 -45.49
CA PRO A 431 -31.59 -3.78 -44.50
C PRO A 431 -30.98 -4.54 -43.31
N GLY A 432 -31.67 -5.58 -42.80
CA GLY A 432 -31.16 -6.40 -41.70
C GLY A 432 -29.85 -7.15 -42.02
N SER A 433 -29.53 -7.37 -43.30
CA SER A 433 -28.24 -7.93 -43.72
C SER A 433 -27.08 -6.93 -43.61
N TYR A 434 -27.35 -5.64 -43.77
CA TYR A 434 -26.35 -4.59 -43.58
C TYR A 434 -26.13 -4.28 -42.09
N LEU A 435 -27.17 -4.27 -41.25
CA LEU A 435 -27.00 -4.13 -39.79
C LEU A 435 -26.09 -5.21 -39.18
N LYS A 436 -26.09 -6.44 -39.73
CA LYS A 436 -25.13 -7.48 -39.33
C LYS A 436 -23.68 -7.13 -39.69
N LYS A 437 -23.45 -6.44 -40.82
CA LYS A 437 -22.13 -5.95 -41.22
C LYS A 437 -21.70 -4.74 -40.39
N VAL A 438 -22.61 -3.78 -40.14
CA VAL A 438 -22.42 -2.66 -39.21
C VAL A 438 -21.97 -3.18 -37.84
N LYS A 439 -22.56 -4.26 -37.32
CA LYS A 439 -22.12 -4.87 -36.06
C LYS A 439 -20.66 -5.34 -36.10
N LEU A 440 -20.29 -6.06 -37.15
CA LEU A 440 -18.94 -6.62 -37.30
C LEU A 440 -17.88 -5.54 -37.53
N SER A 441 -18.22 -4.47 -38.26
CA SER A 441 -17.32 -3.32 -38.40
C SER A 441 -17.22 -2.54 -37.09
N ILE A 442 -18.30 -2.38 -36.32
CA ILE A 442 -18.26 -1.77 -34.97
C ILE A 442 -17.30 -2.53 -34.05
N GLU A 443 -17.43 -3.87 -34.00
CA GLU A 443 -16.60 -4.74 -33.15
C GLU A 443 -15.10 -4.71 -33.53
N LYS A 444 -14.79 -4.34 -34.78
CA LYS A 444 -13.44 -4.23 -35.36
C LYS A 444 -12.83 -2.83 -35.22
N GLU A 445 -13.61 -1.78 -35.48
CA GLU A 445 -13.16 -0.38 -35.49
C GLU A 445 -13.17 0.25 -34.08
N PHE A 446 -14.20 -0.02 -33.28
CA PHE A 446 -14.38 0.58 -31.96
C PHE A 446 -14.02 -0.43 -30.88
N LYS A 447 -12.72 -0.54 -30.61
CA LYS A 447 -12.14 -1.41 -29.59
C LYS A 447 -12.39 -0.87 -28.18
N ARG A 448 -12.37 -1.75 -27.18
CA ARG A 448 -12.40 -1.33 -25.76
C ARG A 448 -11.06 -0.76 -25.35
N VAL A 449 -11.03 0.43 -24.79
CA VAL A 449 -9.81 1.09 -24.35
C VAL A 449 -9.47 0.70 -22.91
N VAL A 450 -8.29 0.13 -22.71
CA VAL A 450 -7.72 -0.18 -21.39
C VAL A 450 -6.49 0.72 -21.17
N LEU A 451 -6.58 1.63 -20.21
CA LEU A 451 -5.57 2.64 -19.91
C LEU A 451 -4.84 2.33 -18.60
N PHE A 452 -3.54 2.05 -18.67
CA PHE A 452 -2.68 1.80 -17.51
C PHE A 452 -2.04 3.11 -17.05
N LEU A 453 -2.13 3.41 -15.75
CA LEU A 453 -1.61 4.62 -15.12
C LEU A 453 -0.49 4.32 -14.10
N PRO A 454 0.70 3.87 -14.54
CA PRO A 454 1.84 3.72 -13.65
C PRO A 454 2.47 5.08 -13.32
N SER A 455 2.96 5.26 -12.09
CA SER A 455 3.74 6.44 -11.70
C SER A 455 5.25 6.21 -11.81
N ARG A 456 5.72 4.98 -11.54
CA ARG A 456 7.15 4.61 -11.51
C ARG A 456 7.43 3.38 -12.38
N LEU A 457 8.57 3.36 -13.09
CA LEU A 457 9.00 2.27 -13.98
C LEU A 457 9.09 0.92 -13.26
N GLU A 458 9.42 0.94 -11.98
CA GLU A 458 9.42 -0.25 -11.11
C GLU A 458 8.10 -1.04 -11.16
N GLN A 459 6.96 -0.33 -11.32
CA GLN A 459 5.62 -0.92 -11.42
C GLN A 459 5.40 -1.68 -12.74
N LEU A 460 6.22 -1.48 -13.79
CA LEU A 460 6.00 -2.08 -15.11
C LEU A 460 5.83 -3.61 -15.03
N LYS A 461 6.63 -4.29 -14.21
CA LYS A 461 6.56 -5.75 -14.05
C LYS A 461 5.24 -6.26 -13.47
N SER A 462 4.51 -5.44 -12.70
CA SER A 462 3.25 -5.89 -12.08
C SER A 462 2.07 -5.91 -13.06
N PHE A 463 2.22 -5.36 -14.27
CA PHE A 463 1.18 -5.37 -15.29
C PHE A 463 1.67 -5.70 -16.71
N GLN A 464 2.98 -5.78 -16.97
CA GLN A 464 3.54 -6.03 -18.31
C GLN A 464 2.87 -7.20 -19.04
N ALA A 465 2.84 -8.40 -18.42
CA ALA A 465 2.27 -9.58 -19.04
C ALA A 465 0.74 -9.46 -19.30
N LEU A 466 0.04 -8.68 -18.48
CA LEU A 466 -1.37 -8.35 -18.69
C LEU A 466 -1.53 -7.39 -19.87
N TYR A 467 -0.75 -6.31 -19.93
CA TYR A 467 -0.73 -5.36 -21.04
C TYR A 467 -0.42 -6.06 -22.38
N GLU A 468 0.61 -6.89 -22.43
CA GLU A 468 0.99 -7.66 -23.61
C GLU A 468 -0.14 -8.59 -24.06
N ALA A 469 -0.71 -9.37 -23.14
CA ALA A 469 -1.78 -10.32 -23.45
C ALA A 469 -3.11 -9.65 -23.85
N LEU A 470 -3.41 -8.46 -23.35
CA LEU A 470 -4.58 -7.67 -23.79
C LEU A 470 -4.32 -7.00 -25.14
N SER A 471 -3.08 -6.54 -25.41
CA SER A 471 -2.69 -5.92 -26.69
C SER A 471 -2.77 -6.88 -27.89
N GLN A 472 -2.75 -8.19 -27.65
CA GLN A 472 -2.98 -9.22 -28.69
C GLN A 472 -4.46 -9.50 -28.97
N MET A 473 -5.41 -8.84 -28.29
CA MET A 473 -6.84 -9.04 -28.52
C MET A 473 -7.36 -8.11 -29.61
N GLU A 474 -8.11 -8.65 -30.57
CA GLU A 474 -8.64 -7.86 -31.69
C GLU A 474 -9.59 -6.74 -31.24
N ASP A 475 -10.36 -6.96 -30.16
CA ASP A 475 -11.42 -6.07 -29.66
C ASP A 475 -11.00 -5.19 -28.47
N VAL A 476 -9.69 -5.10 -28.18
CA VAL A 476 -9.10 -4.27 -27.12
C VAL A 476 -7.99 -3.39 -27.67
N GLU A 477 -7.89 -2.16 -27.17
CA GLU A 477 -6.78 -1.25 -27.38
C GLU A 477 -6.16 -0.93 -26.02
N CYS A 478 -4.89 -1.31 -25.82
CA CYS A 478 -4.17 -1.02 -24.58
C CYS A 478 -3.26 0.19 -24.72
N LYS A 479 -3.30 1.07 -23.72
CA LYS A 479 -2.56 2.32 -23.66
C LYS A 479 -1.82 2.41 -22.33
N ILE A 480 -0.54 2.79 -22.34
CA ILE A 480 0.23 3.11 -21.14
C ILE A 480 0.37 4.62 -21.09
N MET A 481 0.01 5.22 -19.96
CA MET A 481 0.19 6.65 -19.71
C MET A 481 0.87 6.81 -18.35
N PRO A 482 2.21 6.93 -18.33
CA PRO A 482 2.94 7.27 -17.12
C PRO A 482 2.41 8.59 -16.56
N ILE A 483 2.16 8.63 -15.25
CA ILE A 483 1.60 9.80 -14.55
C ILE A 483 2.65 10.45 -13.64
N PRO A 484 2.64 11.78 -13.48
CA PRO A 484 3.51 12.47 -12.54
C PRO A 484 3.21 12.10 -11.09
N TYR A 485 4.26 12.17 -10.27
CA TYR A 485 4.21 11.93 -8.82
C TYR A 485 5.14 12.89 -8.08
N TYR A 486 5.04 12.91 -6.77
CA TYR A 486 5.72 13.84 -5.88
C TYR A 486 6.19 13.12 -4.62
N ASP A 487 7.33 13.52 -4.07
CA ASP A 487 7.66 13.21 -2.69
C ASP A 487 6.77 14.07 -1.78
N ARG A 488 6.23 13.49 -0.71
CA ARG A 488 5.43 14.22 0.27
C ARG A 488 6.30 14.58 1.47
N LEU A 489 6.44 15.86 1.73
CA LEU A 489 7.23 16.41 2.83
C LEU A 489 6.58 16.06 4.17
N GLY A 490 7.34 16.12 5.27
CA GLY A 490 6.83 15.90 6.63
C GLY A 490 5.83 16.98 7.08
N THR A 491 5.74 18.08 6.32
CA THR A 491 4.68 19.12 6.42
C THR A 491 3.38 18.73 5.73
N GLY A 492 3.34 17.60 5.00
CA GLY A 492 2.23 17.19 4.13
C GLY A 492 2.25 17.81 2.74
N GLU A 493 3.07 18.83 2.52
CA GLU A 493 3.23 19.50 1.21
C GLU A 493 3.90 18.57 0.19
N LEU A 494 3.62 18.79 -1.10
CA LEU A 494 4.26 18.07 -2.19
C LEU A 494 5.59 18.74 -2.59
N SER A 495 6.58 17.93 -2.98
CA SER A 495 7.87 18.37 -3.51
C SER A 495 7.76 18.98 -4.93
N ASP A 496 8.91 19.18 -5.58
CA ASP A 496 8.96 19.26 -7.04
C ASP A 496 8.42 17.98 -7.71
N MET A 497 7.92 18.11 -8.94
CA MET A 497 7.33 17.00 -9.70
C MET A 497 8.38 16.03 -10.22
N HIS A 498 8.11 14.74 -10.05
CA HIS A 498 8.81 13.63 -10.69
C HIS A 498 7.99 13.03 -11.84
N TYR A 499 8.66 12.65 -12.93
CA TYR A 499 8.02 12.05 -14.10
C TYR A 499 8.95 11.07 -14.83
N GLU A 500 8.52 9.81 -14.96
CA GLU A 500 9.35 8.73 -15.53
C GLU A 500 8.95 8.35 -16.98
N GLY A 501 8.17 9.18 -17.68
CA GLY A 501 7.66 8.85 -19.02
C GLY A 501 8.74 8.58 -20.07
N GLU A 502 9.87 9.30 -20.03
CA GLU A 502 11.01 9.04 -20.95
C GLU A 502 11.68 7.68 -20.69
N GLU A 503 11.59 7.15 -19.47
CA GLU A 503 12.07 5.80 -19.15
C GLU A 503 11.11 4.73 -19.65
N PHE A 504 9.79 4.92 -19.49
CA PHE A 504 8.77 4.04 -20.06
C PHE A 504 8.82 3.96 -21.59
N LYS A 505 9.09 5.10 -22.29
CA LYS A 505 9.23 5.17 -23.75
C LYS A 505 10.29 4.23 -24.33
N LYS A 506 11.28 3.81 -23.53
CA LYS A 506 12.33 2.86 -23.94
C LYS A 506 11.81 1.43 -24.12
N TYR A 507 10.66 1.11 -23.51
CA TYR A 507 10.07 -0.23 -23.51
C TYR A 507 8.77 -0.29 -24.30
N TYR A 508 7.90 0.73 -24.18
CA TYR A 508 6.58 0.76 -24.80
C TYR A 508 6.22 2.14 -25.36
N PRO A 509 5.38 2.22 -26.41
CA PRO A 509 4.70 3.46 -26.77
C PRO A 509 3.87 3.97 -25.58
N ILE A 510 3.99 5.26 -25.27
CA ILE A 510 3.21 5.90 -24.21
C ILE A 510 2.31 7.00 -24.76
N ILE A 511 1.26 7.33 -24.00
CA ILE A 511 0.51 8.57 -24.13
C ILE A 511 1.13 9.65 -23.23
N ASP A 512 1.22 10.87 -23.74
CA ASP A 512 1.55 12.04 -22.94
C ASP A 512 0.30 12.49 -22.17
N TYR A 513 0.39 12.45 -20.84
CA TYR A 513 -0.69 12.82 -19.92
C TYR A 513 -1.19 14.26 -20.09
N LYS A 514 -0.38 15.16 -20.65
CA LYS A 514 -0.77 16.55 -20.92
C LYS A 514 -1.73 16.71 -22.10
N ASN A 515 -1.79 15.71 -22.99
CA ASN A 515 -2.53 15.75 -24.24
C ASN A 515 -3.75 14.79 -24.25
N TYR A 516 -4.06 14.14 -23.12
CA TYR A 516 -5.14 13.17 -23.02
C TYR A 516 -6.39 13.78 -22.36
N ASP A 517 -7.43 14.02 -23.16
CA ASP A 517 -8.71 14.52 -22.68
C ASP A 517 -9.58 13.37 -22.12
N PHE A 518 -9.48 13.17 -20.80
CA PHE A 518 -10.26 12.15 -20.09
C PHE A 518 -11.78 12.28 -20.27
N ALA A 519 -12.31 13.51 -20.41
CA ALA A 519 -13.75 13.75 -20.55
C ALA A 519 -14.26 13.40 -21.96
N LYS A 520 -13.42 13.59 -22.99
CA LYS A 520 -13.72 13.21 -24.39
C LYS A 520 -13.45 11.75 -24.69
N GLU A 521 -12.37 11.19 -24.14
CA GLU A 521 -11.92 9.84 -24.46
C GLU A 521 -12.68 8.76 -23.67
N ARG A 522 -12.96 8.99 -22.37
CA ARG A 522 -13.69 8.08 -21.45
C ARG A 522 -13.36 6.58 -21.64
N PRO A 523 -12.14 6.13 -21.30
CA PRO A 523 -11.71 4.74 -21.52
C PRO A 523 -12.63 3.72 -20.82
N ASP A 524 -12.93 2.59 -21.50
CA ASP A 524 -13.74 1.49 -20.97
C ASP A 524 -13.20 0.96 -19.63
N CYS A 525 -11.87 0.98 -19.45
CA CYS A 525 -11.22 0.58 -18.22
C CYS A 525 -9.94 1.39 -17.93
N VAL A 526 -9.72 1.73 -16.66
CA VAL A 526 -8.47 2.31 -16.16
C VAL A 526 -7.85 1.39 -15.11
N VAL A 527 -6.54 1.20 -15.17
CA VAL A 527 -5.77 0.38 -14.22
C VAL A 527 -4.82 1.26 -13.40
N LEU A 528 -4.97 1.19 -12.08
CA LEU A 528 -4.14 1.86 -11.07
C LEU A 528 -3.14 0.89 -10.44
N HIS A 529 -1.97 1.41 -10.08
CA HIS A 529 -0.91 0.68 -9.37
C HIS A 529 -0.55 1.29 -8.00
N THR A 530 -1.06 2.49 -7.72
CA THR A 530 -0.85 3.24 -6.48
C THR A 530 -2.23 3.47 -5.83
N PRO A 531 -2.56 2.80 -4.71
CA PRO A 531 -3.90 2.86 -4.11
C PRO A 531 -4.07 3.95 -3.05
N TYR A 532 -2.96 4.55 -2.59
CA TYR A 532 -2.95 5.46 -1.44
C TYR A 532 -3.38 6.91 -1.76
N ASP A 533 -3.48 7.28 -3.04
CA ASP A 533 -3.81 8.63 -3.51
C ASP A 533 -3.03 9.72 -2.75
N GLU A 534 -3.68 10.36 -1.76
CA GLU A 534 -3.19 11.49 -0.98
C GLU A 534 -2.78 11.14 0.46
N TYR A 535 -2.87 9.88 0.88
CA TYR A 535 -2.75 9.49 2.29
C TYR A 535 -1.39 8.87 2.66
N ASN A 536 -0.56 8.50 1.68
CA ASN A 536 0.79 8.02 1.96
C ASN A 536 1.69 9.20 2.41
N GLN A 537 2.36 9.03 3.55
CA GLN A 537 3.17 10.08 4.20
C GLN A 537 4.45 10.45 3.43
N VAL A 538 4.84 9.68 2.40
CA VAL A 538 6.12 9.81 1.69
C VAL A 538 5.98 10.07 0.19
N ILE A 539 4.96 9.54 -0.47
CA ILE A 539 4.78 9.67 -1.93
C ILE A 539 3.32 9.90 -2.28
N SER A 540 3.07 10.72 -3.30
CA SER A 540 1.74 11.01 -3.82
C SER A 540 1.77 11.06 -5.34
N VAL A 541 0.76 10.50 -6.01
CA VAL A 541 0.53 10.82 -7.43
C VAL A 541 -0.01 12.25 -7.54
N ASP A 542 0.03 12.84 -8.75
CA ASP A 542 -0.58 14.14 -8.98
C ASP A 542 -2.09 14.12 -8.63
N PRO A 543 -2.64 15.14 -7.94
CA PRO A 543 -4.02 15.15 -7.46
C PRO A 543 -5.11 14.96 -8.51
N PHE A 544 -4.83 15.23 -9.78
CA PHE A 544 -5.74 14.91 -10.87
C PHE A 544 -5.97 13.39 -10.99
N PHE A 545 -4.94 12.58 -10.73
CA PHE A 545 -4.96 11.13 -10.88
C PHE A 545 -5.40 10.35 -9.62
N TYR A 546 -5.78 11.04 -8.54
CA TYR A 546 -6.40 10.37 -7.40
C TYR A 546 -7.63 9.56 -7.84
N SER A 547 -7.78 8.35 -7.30
CA SER A 547 -8.81 7.40 -7.70
C SER A 547 -10.25 7.94 -7.64
N ARG A 548 -10.54 8.85 -6.69
CA ARG A 548 -11.82 9.58 -6.60
C ARG A 548 -12.14 10.47 -7.81
N ASN A 549 -11.11 10.93 -8.52
CA ASN A 549 -11.24 11.75 -9.72
C ASN A 549 -11.26 10.86 -10.96
N ILE A 550 -10.33 9.91 -11.05
CA ILE A 550 -10.22 9.00 -12.20
C ILE A 550 -11.46 8.12 -12.38
N LYS A 551 -12.14 7.69 -11.30
CA LYS A 551 -13.41 6.94 -11.43
C LYS A 551 -14.47 7.68 -12.25
N LYS A 552 -14.49 9.01 -12.26
CA LYS A 552 -15.48 9.81 -13.01
C LYS A 552 -15.36 9.65 -14.54
N TYR A 553 -14.19 9.23 -15.03
CA TYR A 553 -13.83 9.19 -16.46
C TYR A 553 -13.74 7.77 -17.04
N THR A 554 -14.14 6.74 -16.29
CA THR A 554 -14.12 5.35 -16.77
C THR A 554 -15.35 4.61 -16.30
N ASN A 555 -15.74 3.54 -17.00
CA ASN A 555 -16.81 2.65 -16.53
C ASN A 555 -16.26 1.46 -15.73
N LYS A 556 -14.94 1.26 -15.68
CA LYS A 556 -14.28 0.20 -14.92
C LYS A 556 -12.94 0.68 -14.34
N LEU A 557 -12.90 0.95 -13.04
CA LEU A 557 -11.65 1.23 -12.33
C LEU A 557 -11.09 -0.06 -11.71
N VAL A 558 -9.84 -0.38 -12.02
CA VAL A 558 -9.16 -1.60 -11.51
C VAL A 558 -7.90 -1.22 -10.75
N TYR A 559 -7.69 -1.81 -9.59
CA TYR A 559 -6.42 -1.72 -8.85
C TYR A 559 -5.65 -3.05 -8.95
N ILE A 560 -4.37 -2.97 -9.32
CA ILE A 560 -3.44 -4.11 -9.29
C ILE A 560 -2.21 -3.68 -8.46
N PRO A 561 -1.99 -4.26 -7.26
CA PRO A 561 -0.83 -3.98 -6.44
C PRO A 561 0.47 -4.16 -7.20
N SER A 562 1.41 -3.22 -7.05
CA SER A 562 2.74 -3.30 -7.65
C SER A 562 3.76 -4.10 -6.83
N PHE A 563 3.29 -4.92 -5.88
CA PHE A 563 4.11 -5.71 -4.98
C PHE A 563 3.41 -7.04 -4.61
N VAL A 564 4.16 -7.95 -4.00
CA VAL A 564 3.67 -9.20 -3.38
C VAL A 564 4.38 -9.38 -2.04
N THR A 565 3.66 -9.88 -1.02
CA THR A 565 4.21 -10.20 0.32
C THR A 565 4.21 -11.71 0.54
N ASP A 566 4.69 -12.17 1.68
CA ASP A 566 4.29 -13.48 2.18
C ASP A 566 2.77 -13.51 2.41
N GLU A 567 2.21 -14.71 2.50
CA GLU A 567 0.81 -14.89 2.88
C GLU A 567 0.62 -14.53 4.35
N ILE A 568 -0.40 -13.73 4.66
CA ILE A 568 -0.71 -13.23 6.00
C ILE A 568 -1.92 -14.00 6.54
N ASP A 569 -1.79 -14.71 7.66
CA ASP A 569 -2.95 -15.18 8.44
C ASP A 569 -3.24 -14.18 9.58
N PRO A 570 -4.38 -13.46 9.57
CA PRO A 570 -4.76 -12.53 10.64
C PRO A 570 -4.90 -13.16 12.05
N LYS A 571 -4.76 -14.48 12.18
CA LYS A 571 -4.78 -15.23 13.44
C LYS A 571 -3.40 -15.74 13.88
N ASN A 572 -2.39 -15.62 13.03
CA ASN A 572 -1.02 -16.03 13.33
C ASN A 572 -0.28 -14.87 13.99
N GLU A 573 0.36 -15.13 15.13
CA GLU A 573 1.10 -14.11 15.89
C GLU A 573 2.37 -13.64 15.15
N GLU A 574 3.04 -14.52 14.40
CA GLU A 574 4.16 -14.14 13.52
C GLU A 574 3.75 -13.19 12.39
N ASP A 575 2.47 -13.17 12.00
CA ASP A 575 1.93 -12.27 10.99
C ASP A 575 1.35 -10.98 11.58
N GLY A 576 1.36 -10.79 12.91
CA GLY A 576 0.74 -9.65 13.59
C GLY A 576 1.23 -8.28 13.09
N LYS A 577 2.55 -8.08 13.00
CA LYS A 577 3.16 -6.86 12.44
C LYS A 577 2.81 -6.67 10.96
N ALA A 578 2.75 -7.75 10.18
CA ALA A 578 2.42 -7.70 8.75
C ALA A 578 0.93 -7.33 8.53
N PHE A 579 0.03 -7.90 9.33
CA PHE A 579 -1.39 -7.55 9.36
C PHE A 579 -1.62 -6.11 9.87
N GLY A 580 -0.76 -5.62 10.78
CA GLY A 580 -0.64 -4.20 11.12
C GLY A 580 -0.39 -3.35 9.87
N ASN A 581 0.73 -3.57 9.19
CA ASN A 581 1.16 -2.83 8.00
C ASN A 581 0.20 -2.87 6.80
N MET A 582 -0.81 -3.75 6.80
CA MET A 582 -1.91 -3.68 5.84
C MET A 582 -2.67 -2.34 5.88
N GLU A 583 -2.53 -1.51 6.91
CA GLU A 583 -3.12 -0.16 6.91
C GLU A 583 -2.58 0.73 5.77
N PHE A 584 -1.29 0.64 5.46
CA PHE A 584 -0.65 1.48 4.44
C PHE A 584 -1.05 1.14 2.98
N TYR A 585 -1.72 0.00 2.75
CA TYR A 585 -2.09 -0.44 1.39
C TYR A 585 -3.47 -1.10 1.25
N VAL A 586 -4.22 -1.31 2.35
CA VAL A 586 -5.60 -1.83 2.34
C VAL A 586 -6.59 -0.80 2.88
N THR A 587 -6.24 -0.01 3.89
CA THR A 587 -7.12 1.04 4.43
C THR A 587 -6.88 2.36 3.70
N VAL A 588 -7.02 2.31 2.37
CA VAL A 588 -6.64 3.38 1.42
C VAL A 588 -7.68 3.54 0.31
N PRO A 589 -7.91 4.76 -0.21
CA PRO A 589 -9.07 5.09 -1.06
C PRO A 589 -9.14 4.28 -2.36
N GLY A 590 -8.00 4.06 -3.04
CA GLY A 590 -7.95 3.37 -4.33
C GLY A 590 -8.51 1.95 -4.30
N LEU A 591 -8.46 1.28 -3.14
CA LEU A 591 -9.07 -0.03 -2.96
C LEU A 591 -10.61 0.04 -2.97
N PHE A 592 -11.19 1.01 -2.28
CA PHE A 592 -12.65 1.16 -2.14
C PHE A 592 -13.28 1.75 -3.42
N HIS A 593 -12.59 2.69 -4.05
CA HIS A 593 -13.00 3.31 -5.32
C HIS A 593 -12.96 2.36 -6.51
N SER A 594 -12.05 1.38 -6.52
CA SER A 594 -11.97 0.40 -7.62
C SER A 594 -13.20 -0.50 -7.70
N ASP A 595 -13.66 -0.83 -8.91
CA ASP A 595 -14.67 -1.87 -9.15
C ASP A 595 -14.08 -3.28 -8.98
N PHE A 596 -12.79 -3.42 -9.25
CA PHE A 596 -12.09 -4.69 -9.20
C PHE A 596 -10.67 -4.55 -8.66
N THR A 597 -10.23 -5.50 -7.85
CA THR A 597 -8.86 -5.58 -7.36
C THR A 597 -8.37 -7.01 -7.47
N ILE A 598 -7.17 -7.19 -8.03
CA ILE A 598 -6.54 -8.50 -8.14
C ILE A 598 -5.39 -8.58 -7.14
N VAL A 599 -5.46 -9.50 -6.18
CA VAL A 599 -4.41 -9.77 -5.19
C VAL A 599 -3.80 -11.15 -5.40
N GLN A 600 -2.59 -11.33 -4.86
CA GLN A 600 -1.69 -12.45 -5.15
C GLN A 600 -2.27 -13.86 -4.91
N SER A 601 -3.27 -14.02 -4.03
CA SER A 601 -3.90 -15.31 -3.78
C SER A 601 -5.26 -15.17 -3.05
N GLU A 602 -6.05 -16.25 -3.03
CA GLU A 602 -7.26 -16.34 -2.22
C GLU A 602 -6.98 -16.39 -0.69
N SER A 603 -5.72 -16.58 -0.26
CA SER A 603 -5.33 -16.42 1.15
C SER A 603 -5.14 -14.93 1.47
N MET A 604 -4.33 -14.22 0.67
CA MET A 604 -4.20 -12.77 0.77
C MET A 604 -5.54 -12.03 0.64
N LYS A 605 -6.46 -12.50 -0.22
CA LYS A 605 -7.83 -11.97 -0.27
C LYS A 605 -8.57 -12.08 1.07
N LYS A 606 -8.39 -13.18 1.83
CA LYS A 606 -8.98 -13.31 3.17
C LYS A 606 -8.36 -12.31 4.14
N ALA A 607 -7.05 -12.09 4.09
CA ALA A 607 -6.35 -11.09 4.89
C ALA A 607 -6.87 -9.66 4.59
N TYR A 608 -6.96 -9.28 3.32
CA TYR A 608 -7.55 -8.01 2.88
C TYR A 608 -8.98 -7.85 3.42
N LEU A 609 -9.83 -8.87 3.26
CA LEU A 609 -11.22 -8.83 3.76
C LEU A 609 -11.32 -8.83 5.29
N ALA A 610 -10.33 -9.34 6.02
CA ALA A 610 -10.24 -9.22 7.47
C ALA A 610 -9.86 -7.78 7.88
N LYS A 611 -8.81 -7.21 7.27
CA LYS A 611 -8.37 -5.82 7.53
C LYS A 611 -9.46 -4.80 7.18
N ILE A 612 -10.13 -4.94 6.03
CA ILE A 612 -11.30 -4.13 5.65
C ILE A 612 -12.38 -4.20 6.74
N SER A 613 -12.65 -5.38 7.30
CA SER A 613 -13.66 -5.56 8.34
C SER A 613 -13.27 -5.00 9.71
N GLN A 614 -11.97 -4.89 9.99
CA GLN A 614 -11.42 -4.21 11.17
C GLN A 614 -11.51 -2.69 11.04
N PHE A 615 -11.22 -2.18 9.85
CA PHE A 615 -11.20 -0.74 9.53
C PHE A 615 -12.60 -0.14 9.30
N THR A 616 -13.52 -0.92 8.72
CA THR A 616 -14.87 -0.46 8.39
C THR A 616 -15.92 -1.25 9.18
N ASN A 617 -16.60 -2.22 8.56
CA ASN A 617 -17.60 -3.06 9.19
C ASN A 617 -17.84 -4.36 8.38
N SER A 618 -18.72 -5.23 8.90
CA SER A 618 -19.01 -6.54 8.29
C SER A 618 -19.80 -6.45 6.97
N ASP A 619 -20.51 -5.36 6.71
CA ASP A 619 -21.34 -5.18 5.52
C ASP A 619 -20.54 -4.63 4.35
N VAL A 620 -19.66 -3.64 4.58
CA VAL A 620 -18.62 -3.21 3.63
C VAL A 620 -17.77 -4.40 3.20
N ARG A 621 -17.33 -5.25 4.15
CA ARG A 621 -16.64 -6.52 3.84
C ARG A 621 -17.44 -7.38 2.85
N LYS A 622 -18.76 -7.57 3.03
CA LYS A 622 -19.60 -8.37 2.11
C LYS A 622 -19.68 -7.76 0.72
N GLN A 623 -19.66 -6.44 0.60
CA GLN A 623 -19.58 -5.74 -0.69
C GLN A 623 -18.21 -5.99 -1.36
N MET A 624 -17.12 -5.80 -0.60
CA MET A 624 -15.74 -5.95 -1.09
C MET A 624 -15.37 -7.40 -1.51
N VAL A 625 -16.04 -8.43 -0.98
CA VAL A 625 -15.89 -9.84 -1.44
C VAL A 625 -16.08 -9.99 -2.95
N LYS A 626 -16.95 -9.15 -3.57
CA LYS A 626 -17.24 -9.16 -5.01
C LYS A 626 -16.26 -8.32 -5.83
N LYS A 627 -15.63 -7.29 -5.22
CA LYS A 627 -14.63 -6.43 -5.85
C LYS A 627 -13.23 -7.07 -5.84
N ILE A 628 -12.85 -7.79 -4.79
CA ILE A 628 -11.50 -8.37 -4.65
C ILE A 628 -11.45 -9.81 -5.18
N SER A 629 -10.44 -10.14 -5.99
CA SER A 629 -10.14 -11.48 -6.51
C SER A 629 -8.73 -11.89 -6.12
N GLY A 630 -8.57 -13.07 -5.52
CA GLY A 630 -7.27 -13.64 -5.18
C GLY A 630 -6.65 -14.43 -6.34
N ALA A 631 -6.77 -13.92 -7.57
CA ALA A 631 -6.43 -14.67 -8.77
C ALA A 631 -4.92 -14.80 -9.00
N GLY A 632 -4.09 -13.93 -8.43
CA GLY A 632 -2.65 -13.98 -8.69
C GLY A 632 -1.96 -12.62 -8.75
N SER A 633 -0.70 -12.64 -9.16
CA SER A 633 0.09 -11.44 -9.49
C SER A 633 0.96 -11.70 -10.72
N CYS A 634 1.13 -10.70 -11.59
CA CYS A 634 2.11 -10.79 -12.68
C CYS A 634 3.57 -10.80 -12.20
N LEU A 635 3.81 -10.51 -10.91
CA LEU A 635 5.12 -10.61 -10.29
C LEU A 635 5.54 -12.06 -9.96
N PHE A 636 4.60 -13.01 -9.95
CA PHE A 636 4.92 -14.44 -9.88
C PHE A 636 5.23 -14.95 -11.29
N THR A 637 6.52 -14.91 -11.65
CA THR A 637 7.03 -15.56 -12.86
C THR A 637 6.88 -17.09 -12.74
N ASP A 638 6.39 -17.71 -13.81
CA ASP A 638 6.28 -19.17 -14.00
C ASP A 638 5.31 -19.96 -13.08
N ASP A 639 4.51 -19.31 -12.24
CA ASP A 639 3.38 -19.95 -11.53
C ASP A 639 2.15 -20.05 -12.45
N GLU A 640 1.66 -21.26 -12.75
CA GLU A 640 0.50 -21.45 -13.62
C GLU A 640 -0.84 -21.10 -12.95
N ASP A 641 -0.96 -21.27 -11.64
CA ASP A 641 -2.19 -21.12 -10.86
C ASP A 641 -2.37 -19.69 -10.30
N LYS A 642 -1.26 -19.02 -9.97
CA LYS A 642 -1.23 -17.67 -9.37
C LYS A 642 -0.42 -16.64 -10.17
N GLY A 643 0.26 -17.04 -11.24
CA GLY A 643 0.99 -16.10 -12.10
C GLY A 643 0.10 -15.39 -13.12
N SER A 644 0.76 -14.73 -14.08
CA SER A 644 0.13 -13.89 -15.10
C SER A 644 -1.06 -14.53 -15.84
N LYS A 645 -1.04 -15.83 -16.12
CA LYS A 645 -2.14 -16.53 -16.82
C LYS A 645 -3.48 -16.38 -16.07
N SER A 646 -3.46 -16.55 -14.75
CA SER A 646 -4.66 -16.45 -13.91
C SER A 646 -5.14 -15.01 -13.79
N VAL A 647 -4.21 -14.05 -13.62
CA VAL A 647 -4.49 -12.60 -13.63
C VAL A 647 -5.17 -12.16 -14.94
N ILE A 648 -4.63 -12.55 -16.09
CA ILE A 648 -5.20 -12.26 -17.42
C ILE A 648 -6.61 -12.86 -17.55
N SER A 649 -6.80 -14.10 -17.09
CA SER A 649 -8.09 -14.79 -17.11
C SER A 649 -9.15 -14.07 -16.25
N ALA A 650 -8.79 -13.64 -15.03
CA ALA A 650 -9.66 -12.88 -14.15
C ALA A 650 -9.99 -11.48 -14.70
N PHE A 651 -8.98 -10.73 -15.15
CA PHE A 651 -9.14 -9.40 -15.73
C PHE A 651 -10.04 -9.43 -16.97
N ARG A 652 -9.81 -10.37 -17.91
CA ARG A 652 -10.64 -10.52 -19.11
C ARG A 652 -12.10 -10.81 -18.78
N ARG A 653 -12.39 -11.67 -17.79
CA ARG A 653 -13.78 -11.91 -17.34
C ARG A 653 -14.44 -10.65 -16.79
N PHE A 654 -13.70 -9.82 -16.06
CA PHE A 654 -14.21 -8.56 -15.52
C PHE A 654 -14.41 -7.48 -16.60
N LEU A 655 -13.44 -7.32 -17.51
CA LEU A 655 -13.50 -6.38 -18.64
C LEU A 655 -14.68 -6.69 -19.58
N MET A 656 -14.95 -7.97 -19.85
CA MET A 656 -16.02 -8.39 -20.76
C MET A 656 -17.42 -8.43 -20.12
N LYS A 657 -17.54 -8.19 -18.82
CA LYS A 657 -18.84 -8.10 -18.14
C LYS A 657 -19.55 -6.83 -18.61
N LYS A 658 -20.79 -6.97 -19.10
CA LYS A 658 -21.66 -5.83 -19.41
C LYS A 658 -21.87 -4.94 -18.19
N GLU A 659 -21.91 -3.64 -18.42
CA GLU A 659 -22.29 -2.64 -17.41
C GLU A 659 -23.81 -2.47 -17.35
N GLU A 660 -24.28 -2.01 -16.18
CA GLU A 660 -25.68 -1.67 -15.92
C GLU A 660 -25.73 -0.16 -15.66
N TYR A 661 -26.14 0.60 -16.67
CA TYR A 661 -26.31 2.05 -16.55
C TYR A 661 -27.61 2.38 -15.79
N ARG A 662 -27.58 3.41 -14.95
CA ARG A 662 -28.80 4.02 -14.41
C ARG A 662 -29.41 4.90 -15.50
N ILE A 663 -30.51 4.42 -16.07
CA ILE A 663 -31.39 5.16 -16.99
C ILE A 663 -32.35 6.04 -16.18
#